data_AF-A0AAV5QWN4-F1
#
_entry.id   AF-A0AAV5QWN4-F1
#
_cell.length_a   1.000
_cell.length_b   1.000
_cell.length_c   1.000
_cell.angle_alpha   90.00
_cell.angle_beta   90.00
_cell.angle_gamma   90.00
#
_symmetry.space_group_name_H-M   'P 1'
#
loop_
_entity.id
_entity.type
_entity.pdbx_description
1 polymer ?
#
loop_
_entity_poly.entity_id
_entity_poly.type
_entity_poly.pdbx_seq_one_letter_code
_entity_poly.pdbx_strand_id
1 'polypeptide(L)'
;MLRALGLRKAESSANLAGAAAKQADENVNVILEEFHDFELTLQAMDYVLDDQSAKGVQIINNAIKEKGRLPIFVLGLGVIEFIEATLGFEVETMNRAKTTLTEAEALSTKMKNHHERSEIRTSSIYPPGTEYAVTSAESNLLVALIMLLSENVIESAKALYRLRKAYHTLDDINKSIQQHNRKRALLSKQNASVPNLSGSMNASKSTLTSFSDLSLSNNELTLKEETHKEDCFAHVPVKLSSKQRSDIKILKMAEKIYQLKKSRFVGSNIGNSPASDRHRTEIGYSSNSLSDNESNTSDFVDAEEDVPINTETTTDAIDLQAELLGKLDSFTIDEFIHSGVNLCFGILQVVLSLIPPAIGRVLSIVGFKGSRENGLQMLWDATRERNIHGGIATLGLLVFYDGPFQFTDNDFDIPTIEGDYGGNDSIQHVQSRALDQTGKATLLHPGHKLEVALLRGRAYFPNSSLWLLQEGRMLAGQGKLHEAVALMDSATDGTSKEIEMKQLKALLMFDKAMILVYIHHYERAAEHFLMILNLNSWSHGLYTYMAACCYLECYRMCRLGIYPLKDGESNEKKQEEFKKLAEKYLLKAPSYLEGAKKGFFQSKQMPMDRYFMRKVAGIKKMHANYPDLDLVDCVGTSLAHELCYFWNAFNRMDAENLELSLKLLGYSADVGSEYSINTEETNYAKIKETEQQSMLRYFLQTLTLRRLGKVAEGTIILDQYVINDKILIFEVTDSAGGASSIKSKSQTLNSSIPSRYVKRTDDPWLYPTALYERAIFCWKTKGMEGIDEVKEWLQKALNYADDYELSARTGMHIKAAMDRLDGY
;
A
#
# COMPACT_ATOMS: atom_id res chain seq x y z
N MET A 1 49.45 32.42 42.40
CA MET A 1 50.32 31.60 41.52
C MET A 1 50.01 30.10 41.56
N LEU A 2 49.74 29.46 42.71
CA LEU A 2 49.41 28.01 42.77
C LEU A 2 48.02 27.59 42.24
N ARG A 3 47.09 28.52 41.98
CA ARG A 3 45.77 28.26 41.35
C ARG A 3 45.79 28.30 39.81
N ALA A 4 46.88 28.75 39.19
CA ALA A 4 47.01 28.87 37.74
C ALA A 4 47.67 27.62 37.08
N LEU A 5 47.99 26.59 37.87
CA LEU A 5 48.72 25.38 37.44
C LEU A 5 47.88 24.08 37.51
N GLY A 6 46.54 24.17 37.57
CA GLY A 6 45.68 23.00 37.32
C GLY A 6 45.66 21.88 38.37
N LEU A 7 46.29 22.06 39.54
CA LEU A 7 46.20 21.08 40.63
C LEU A 7 44.90 21.27 41.42
N ARG A 8 43.83 20.56 41.02
CA ARG A 8 42.64 20.37 41.86
C ARG A 8 43.03 19.54 43.08
N LYS A 9 42.55 19.96 44.25
CA LYS A 9 42.59 19.17 45.49
C LYS A 9 41.92 17.82 45.18
N ALA A 10 42.61 16.70 45.41
CA ALA A 10 42.05 15.37 45.21
C ALA A 10 40.77 15.24 46.05
N GLU A 11 39.61 15.23 45.38
CA GLU A 11 38.37 14.79 46.00
C GLU A 11 38.55 13.32 46.39
N SER A 12 38.12 12.96 47.60
CA SER A 12 38.28 11.60 48.10
C SER A 12 37.60 10.61 47.13
N SER A 13 38.26 9.48 46.86
CA SER A 13 37.74 8.40 46.02
C SER A 13 36.34 7.92 46.45
N ALA A 14 36.00 8.06 47.73
CA ALA A 14 34.69 7.77 48.29
C ALA A 14 33.58 8.74 47.82
N ASN A 15 33.88 10.04 47.64
CA ASN A 15 32.89 11.01 47.14
C ASN A 15 32.65 10.85 45.63
N LEU A 16 33.69 10.51 44.87
CA LEU A 16 33.59 10.16 43.44
C LEU A 16 32.82 8.85 43.23
N ALA A 17 33.04 7.84 44.08
CA ALA A 17 32.29 6.58 44.05
C ALA A 17 30.82 6.78 44.46
N GLY A 18 30.54 7.63 45.45
CA GLY A 18 29.17 7.97 45.85
C GLY A 18 28.39 8.77 44.79
N ALA A 19 29.06 9.70 44.11
CA ALA A 19 28.48 10.43 42.97
C ALA A 19 28.23 9.51 41.76
N ALA A 20 29.17 8.63 41.44
CA ALA A 20 29.03 7.65 40.35
C ALA A 20 27.91 6.63 40.63
N ALA A 21 27.77 6.16 41.88
CA ALA A 21 26.67 5.25 42.27
C ALA A 21 25.31 5.95 42.19
N LYS A 22 25.22 7.21 42.61
CA LYS A 22 23.99 8.01 42.50
C LYS A 22 23.62 8.30 41.04
N GLN A 23 24.60 8.62 40.20
CA GLN A 23 24.42 8.79 38.77
C GLN A 23 23.99 7.49 38.08
N ALA A 24 24.53 6.34 38.50
CA ALA A 24 24.09 5.03 38.02
C ALA A 24 22.64 4.72 38.43
N ASP A 25 22.26 4.99 39.68
CA ASP A 25 20.87 4.84 40.16
C ASP A 25 19.89 5.77 39.42
N GLU A 26 20.27 7.02 39.17
CA GLU A 26 19.48 7.98 38.39
C GLU A 26 19.33 7.51 36.93
N ASN A 27 20.40 7.02 36.31
CA ASN A 27 20.36 6.48 34.94
C ASN A 27 19.43 5.27 34.81
N VAL A 28 19.39 4.36 35.81
CA VAL A 28 18.47 3.21 35.78
C VAL A 28 17.01 3.65 35.75
N ASN A 29 16.64 4.63 36.59
CA ASN A 29 15.27 5.13 36.61
C ASN A 29 14.89 5.84 35.31
N VAL A 30 15.81 6.66 34.77
CA VAL A 30 15.61 7.33 33.47
C VAL A 30 15.37 6.30 32.36
N ILE A 31 16.20 5.25 32.28
CA ILE A 31 16.04 4.20 31.28
C ILE A 31 14.70 3.47 31.43
N LEU A 32 14.30 3.11 32.67
CA LEU A 32 13.01 2.45 32.89
C LEU A 32 11.82 3.35 32.53
N GLU A 33 11.88 4.63 32.85
CA GLU A 33 10.85 5.60 32.45
C GLU A 33 10.74 5.71 30.94
N GLU A 34 11.87 5.75 30.23
CA GLU A 34 11.87 5.78 28.77
C GLU A 34 11.24 4.53 28.16
N PHE A 35 11.63 3.32 28.62
CA PHE A 35 11.03 2.08 28.13
C PHE A 35 9.50 2.04 28.32
N HIS A 36 9.02 2.51 29.47
CA HIS A 36 7.59 2.66 29.72
C HIS A 36 6.93 3.66 28.76
N ASP A 37 7.58 4.78 28.51
CA ASP A 37 7.03 5.84 27.65
C ASP A 37 6.96 5.42 26.18
N PHE A 38 7.92 4.61 25.73
CA PHE A 38 7.85 3.92 24.44
C PHE A 38 6.66 2.95 24.38
N GLU A 39 6.53 2.01 25.34
CA GLU A 39 5.40 1.05 25.31
C GLU A 39 4.02 1.74 25.40
N LEU A 40 3.91 2.80 26.22
CA LEU A 40 2.68 3.59 26.31
C LEU A 40 2.34 4.31 25.00
N THR A 41 3.36 4.87 24.33
CA THR A 41 3.17 5.53 23.02
C THR A 41 2.79 4.52 21.94
N LEU A 42 3.43 3.34 21.92
CA LEU A 42 3.10 2.27 20.97
C LEU A 42 1.66 1.76 21.17
N GLN A 43 1.21 1.62 22.41
CA GLN A 43 -0.18 1.31 22.72
C GLN A 43 -1.14 2.41 22.22
N ALA A 44 -0.78 3.68 22.38
CA ALA A 44 -1.59 4.78 21.87
C ALA A 44 -1.71 4.78 20.34
N MET A 45 -0.62 4.44 19.63
CA MET A 45 -0.62 4.31 18.17
C MET A 45 -1.43 3.11 17.68
N ASP A 46 -1.49 2.01 18.43
CA ASP A 46 -2.34 0.85 18.10
C ASP A 46 -3.83 1.22 18.05
N TYR A 47 -4.29 2.15 18.90
CA TYR A 47 -5.67 2.66 18.82
C TYR A 47 -5.97 3.37 17.50
N VAL A 48 -4.98 3.96 16.82
CA VAL A 48 -5.20 4.54 15.48
C VAL A 48 -5.37 3.45 14.44
N LEU A 49 -4.55 2.40 14.50
CA LEU A 49 -4.70 1.23 13.62
C LEU A 49 -6.02 0.48 13.86
N ASP A 50 -6.64 0.65 15.04
CA ASP A 50 -7.95 0.12 15.41
C ASP A 50 -9.15 1.05 15.13
N ASP A 51 -8.95 2.17 14.41
CA ASP A 51 -10.01 3.16 14.16
C ASP A 51 -10.58 3.80 15.44
N GLN A 52 -9.71 4.09 16.41
CA GLN A 52 -10.03 4.70 17.71
C GLN A 52 -9.04 5.81 18.08
N SER A 53 -8.69 6.65 17.10
CA SER A 53 -7.60 7.62 17.23
C SER A 53 -7.75 8.57 18.43
N ALA A 54 -8.99 8.95 18.76
CA ALA A 54 -9.29 9.81 19.91
C ALA A 54 -8.77 9.23 21.25
N LYS A 55 -8.86 7.90 21.44
CA LYS A 55 -8.33 7.25 22.65
C LYS A 55 -6.81 7.28 22.68
N GLY A 56 -6.16 7.02 21.53
CA GLY A 56 -4.71 7.14 21.40
C GLY A 56 -4.20 8.54 21.73
N VAL A 57 -4.84 9.56 21.16
CA VAL A 57 -4.53 10.99 21.44
C VAL A 57 -4.75 11.32 22.91
N GLN A 58 -5.80 10.80 23.54
CA GLN A 58 -6.06 11.01 24.97
C GLN A 58 -4.96 10.41 25.86
N ILE A 59 -4.49 9.19 25.56
CA ILE A 59 -3.38 8.54 26.28
C ILE A 59 -2.13 9.42 26.22
N ILE A 60 -1.76 9.86 25.02
CA ILE A 60 -0.57 10.70 24.81
C ILE A 60 -0.72 12.06 25.52
N ASN A 61 -1.87 12.72 25.40
CA ASN A 61 -2.11 14.01 26.06
C ASN A 61 -2.07 13.91 27.59
N ASN A 62 -2.55 12.81 28.16
CA ASN A 62 -2.43 12.58 29.60
C ASN A 62 -0.97 12.40 30.02
N ALA A 63 -0.19 11.62 29.25
CA ALA A 63 1.24 11.46 29.50
C ALA A 63 2.01 12.79 29.38
N ILE A 64 1.68 13.61 28.38
CA ILE A 64 2.26 14.96 28.21
C ILE A 64 1.94 15.88 29.38
N LYS A 65 0.72 15.81 29.95
CA LYS A 65 0.35 16.60 31.14
C LYS A 65 1.15 16.19 32.37
N GLU A 66 1.43 14.89 32.52
CA GLU A 66 2.15 14.34 33.68
C GLU A 66 3.66 14.55 33.58
N LYS A 67 4.25 14.21 32.44
CA LYS A 67 5.71 14.12 32.24
C LYS A 67 6.31 15.20 31.35
N GLY A 68 5.47 16.04 30.74
CA GLY A 68 5.88 17.04 29.76
C GLY A 68 6.00 16.49 28.34
N ARG A 69 6.41 17.36 27.41
CA ARG A 69 6.51 17.07 25.97
C ARG A 69 7.82 16.33 25.65
N LEU A 70 7.88 15.04 25.95
CA LEU A 70 9.01 14.17 25.60
C LEU A 70 9.00 13.82 24.10
N PRO A 71 10.18 13.55 23.47
CA PRO A 71 10.26 13.29 22.03
C PRO A 71 9.33 12.19 21.55
N ILE A 72 9.23 11.08 22.28
CA ILE A 72 8.41 9.92 21.88
C ILE A 72 6.91 10.23 21.91
N PHE A 73 6.42 10.97 22.90
CA PHE A 73 5.01 11.38 22.97
C PHE A 73 4.64 12.35 21.84
N VAL A 74 5.51 13.31 21.54
CA VAL A 74 5.26 14.29 20.47
C VAL A 74 5.38 13.63 19.10
N LEU A 75 6.33 12.69 18.90
CA LEU A 75 6.36 11.85 17.70
C LEU A 75 5.05 11.07 17.59
N GLY A 76 4.63 10.39 18.65
CA GLY A 76 3.39 9.64 18.70
C GLY A 76 2.20 10.44 18.24
N LEU A 77 1.97 11.60 18.86
CA LEU A 77 0.91 12.52 18.45
C LEU A 77 1.05 12.92 16.97
N GLY A 78 2.27 13.26 16.54
CA GLY A 78 2.54 13.65 15.15
C GLY A 78 2.26 12.54 14.14
N VAL A 79 2.54 11.27 14.48
CA VAL A 79 2.22 10.10 13.64
C VAL A 79 0.71 9.90 13.55
N ILE A 80 -0.02 10.01 14.68
CA ILE A 80 -1.50 9.92 14.67
C ILE A 80 -2.09 11.01 13.77
N GLU A 81 -1.69 12.27 14.00
CA GLU A 81 -2.14 13.41 13.21
C GLU A 81 -1.74 13.27 11.73
N PHE A 82 -0.58 12.69 11.43
CA PHE A 82 -0.14 12.42 10.06
C PHE A 82 -1.01 11.37 9.37
N ILE A 83 -1.37 10.27 10.04
CA ILE A 83 -2.24 9.24 9.48
C ILE A 83 -3.63 9.82 9.21
N GLU A 84 -4.21 10.57 10.16
CA GLU A 84 -5.49 11.26 9.95
C GLU A 84 -5.41 12.25 8.79
N ALA A 85 -4.33 13.03 8.71
CA ALA A 85 -4.12 14.01 7.66
C ALA A 85 -3.93 13.39 6.28
N THR A 86 -3.25 12.25 6.18
CA THR A 86 -3.02 11.56 4.89
C THR A 86 -4.22 10.75 4.43
N LEU A 87 -5.11 10.32 5.31
CA LEU A 87 -6.38 9.72 4.93
C LEU A 87 -7.40 10.77 4.45
N GLY A 88 -7.39 11.98 5.04
CA GLY A 88 -8.38 13.03 4.74
C GLY A 88 -7.94 14.11 3.75
N PHE A 89 -6.62 14.31 3.61
CA PHE A 89 -5.99 15.39 2.85
C PHE A 89 -6.50 16.80 3.19
N GLU A 90 -6.96 17.02 4.42
CA GLU A 90 -7.47 18.32 4.84
C GLU A 90 -6.32 19.26 5.23
N VAL A 91 -6.32 20.47 4.69
CA VAL A 91 -5.23 21.45 4.89
C VAL A 91 -4.94 21.74 6.36
N GLU A 92 -5.97 21.83 7.20
CA GLU A 92 -5.82 22.07 8.63
C GLU A 92 -5.15 20.87 9.33
N THR A 93 -5.58 19.65 9.04
CA THR A 93 -4.99 18.42 9.60
C THR A 93 -3.52 18.28 9.19
N MET A 94 -3.20 18.57 7.92
CA MET A 94 -1.84 18.55 7.39
C MET A 94 -0.92 19.57 8.10
N ASN A 95 -1.42 20.79 8.34
CA ASN A 95 -0.65 21.82 9.06
C ASN A 95 -0.43 21.48 10.54
N ARG A 96 -1.42 20.87 11.21
CA ARG A 96 -1.27 20.38 12.58
C ARG A 96 -0.17 19.31 12.67
N ALA A 97 -0.30 18.25 11.86
CA ALA A 97 0.68 17.17 11.79
C ALA A 97 2.10 17.70 11.51
N LYS A 98 2.25 18.62 10.54
CA LYS A 98 3.54 19.25 10.21
C LYS A 98 4.15 19.99 11.39
N THR A 99 3.33 20.72 12.16
CA THR A 99 3.79 21.49 13.32
C THR A 99 4.27 20.56 14.42
N THR A 100 3.45 19.56 14.77
CA THR A 100 3.76 18.57 15.80
C THR A 100 5.01 17.76 15.46
N LEU A 101 5.15 17.29 14.22
CA LEU A 101 6.32 16.54 13.78
C LEU A 101 7.60 17.39 13.71
N THR A 102 7.48 18.68 13.36
CA THR A 102 8.64 19.60 13.41
C THR A 102 9.11 19.80 14.85
N GLU A 103 8.19 19.85 15.81
CA GLU A 103 8.52 19.89 17.22
C GLU A 103 9.18 18.58 17.69
N ALA A 104 8.63 17.42 17.31
CA ALA A 104 9.20 16.12 17.61
C ALA A 104 10.66 16.01 17.14
N GLU A 105 10.96 16.51 15.94
CA GLU A 105 12.30 16.54 15.37
C GLU A 105 13.30 17.37 16.21
N ALA A 106 12.86 18.56 16.64
CA ALA A 106 13.67 19.46 17.45
C ALA A 106 13.93 18.90 18.85
N LEU A 107 12.92 18.28 19.47
CA LEU A 107 13.04 17.61 20.77
C LEU A 107 13.96 16.39 20.69
N SER A 108 13.80 15.56 19.65
CA SER A 108 14.63 14.38 19.42
C SER A 108 16.11 14.74 19.26
N THR A 109 16.40 15.81 18.51
CA THR A 109 17.79 16.29 18.34
C THR A 109 18.41 16.72 19.66
N LYS A 110 17.64 17.40 20.53
CA LYS A 110 18.11 17.79 21.87
C LYS A 110 18.36 16.57 22.76
N MET A 111 17.44 15.61 22.77
CA MET A 111 17.55 14.43 23.62
C MET A 111 18.68 13.50 23.17
N LYS A 112 18.87 13.33 21.86
CA LYS A 112 20.03 12.63 21.30
C LYS A 112 21.35 13.19 21.83
N ASN A 113 21.54 14.51 21.73
CA ASN A 113 22.76 15.17 22.21
C ASN A 113 22.94 15.02 23.73
N HIS A 114 21.84 14.97 24.49
CA HIS A 114 21.89 14.71 25.93
C HIS A 114 22.36 13.29 26.23
N HIS A 115 21.82 12.28 25.54
CA HIS A 115 22.20 10.86 25.73
C HIS A 115 23.65 10.61 25.36
N GLU A 116 24.13 11.21 24.28
CA GLU A 116 25.53 11.14 23.87
C GLU A 116 26.47 11.77 24.91
N ARG A 117 26.10 12.90 25.51
CA ARG A 117 26.92 13.60 26.52
C ARG A 117 26.91 12.92 27.88
N SER A 118 25.76 12.37 28.26
CA SER A 118 25.53 11.72 29.56
C SER A 118 25.81 10.21 29.53
N GLU A 119 26.21 9.68 28.37
CA GLU A 119 26.48 8.24 28.11
C GLU A 119 25.32 7.32 28.53
N ILE A 120 24.07 7.79 28.42
CA ILE A 120 22.88 7.02 28.77
C ILE A 120 22.64 5.97 27.69
N ARG A 121 22.77 4.69 28.06
CA ARG A 121 22.58 3.55 27.14
C ARG A 121 21.24 2.87 27.36
N THR A 122 20.41 2.96 26.35
CA THR A 122 19.07 2.36 26.25
C THR A 122 19.04 1.10 25.38
N SER A 123 20.11 0.86 24.62
CA SER A 123 20.31 -0.29 23.74
C SER A 123 21.55 -1.08 24.14
N SER A 124 21.49 -2.39 23.97
CA SER A 124 22.66 -3.28 24.10
C SER A 124 23.50 -3.35 22.82
N ILE A 125 22.97 -2.86 21.70
CA ILE A 125 23.52 -3.00 20.35
C ILE A 125 24.03 -1.64 19.83
N TYR A 126 23.27 -0.58 20.08
CA TYR A 126 23.45 0.72 19.46
C TYR A 126 24.09 1.76 20.41
N PRO A 127 24.79 2.76 19.86
CA PRO A 127 25.33 3.86 20.67
C PRO A 127 24.21 4.70 21.32
N PRO A 128 24.51 5.40 22.44
CA PRO A 128 23.58 6.31 23.12
C PRO A 128 22.84 7.26 22.17
N GLY A 129 21.52 7.35 22.29
CA GLY A 129 20.69 8.31 21.54
C GLY A 129 20.30 7.89 20.12
N THR A 130 20.56 6.64 19.73
CA THR A 130 20.18 6.10 18.40
C THR A 130 18.65 6.10 18.20
N GLU A 131 17.89 5.79 19.25
CA GLU A 131 16.43 5.85 19.29
C GLU A 131 15.89 7.22 18.89
N TYR A 132 16.51 8.29 19.39
CA TYR A 132 16.13 9.67 19.03
C TYR A 132 16.65 10.09 17.65
N ALA A 133 17.73 9.47 17.17
CA ALA A 133 18.13 9.62 15.77
C ALA A 133 17.06 9.04 14.82
N VAL A 134 16.47 7.89 15.16
CA VAL A 134 15.33 7.31 14.44
C VAL A 134 14.10 8.21 14.54
N THR A 135 13.70 8.65 15.74
CA THR A 135 12.57 9.58 15.94
C THR A 135 12.73 10.86 15.12
N SER A 136 13.95 11.41 15.05
CA SER A 136 14.27 12.59 14.23
C SER A 136 14.19 12.30 12.73
N ALA A 137 14.69 11.15 12.28
CA ALA A 137 14.64 10.75 10.88
C ALA A 137 13.20 10.53 10.41
N GLU A 138 12.39 9.83 11.22
CA GLU A 138 10.96 9.61 10.99
C GLU A 138 10.20 10.94 10.92
N SER A 139 10.42 11.84 11.89
CA SER A 139 9.80 13.16 11.88
C SER A 139 10.17 13.96 10.62
N ASN A 140 11.43 13.92 10.19
CA ASN A 140 11.86 14.58 8.95
C ASN A 140 11.20 13.98 7.70
N LEU A 141 11.06 12.66 7.65
CA LEU A 141 10.39 11.94 6.56
C LEU A 141 8.91 12.36 6.47
N LEU A 142 8.17 12.25 7.57
CA LEU A 142 6.74 12.56 7.61
C LEU A 142 6.46 14.03 7.30
N VAL A 143 7.28 14.96 7.83
CA VAL A 143 7.18 16.38 7.47
C VAL A 143 7.45 16.59 5.98
N ALA A 144 8.46 15.94 5.41
CA ALA A 144 8.75 16.07 3.99
C ALA A 144 7.59 15.56 3.12
N LEU A 145 6.94 14.45 3.50
CA LEU A 145 5.76 13.94 2.82
C LEU A 145 4.62 14.96 2.84
N ILE A 146 4.30 15.55 4.01
CA ILE A 146 3.28 16.62 4.09
C ILE A 146 3.64 17.81 3.20
N MET A 147 4.92 18.22 3.19
CA MET A 147 5.38 19.34 2.37
C MET A 147 5.25 19.07 0.87
N LEU A 148 5.51 17.83 0.42
CA LEU A 148 5.30 17.42 -0.97
C LEU A 148 3.82 17.39 -1.35
N LEU A 149 2.93 17.05 -0.43
CA LEU A 149 1.48 17.08 -0.63
C LEU A 149 0.91 18.51 -0.65
N SER A 150 1.64 19.50 -0.14
CA SER A 150 1.16 20.90 -0.03
C SER A 150 1.20 21.71 -1.33
N GLU A 151 1.53 21.09 -2.47
CA GLU A 151 1.60 21.69 -3.83
C GLU A 151 2.41 23.00 -3.96
N ASN A 152 3.29 23.30 -2.99
CA ASN A 152 4.10 24.51 -2.99
C ASN A 152 5.54 24.17 -3.40
N VAL A 153 6.05 24.82 -4.46
CA VAL A 153 7.40 24.57 -5.02
C VAL A 153 8.50 24.85 -4.00
N ILE A 154 8.35 25.90 -3.17
CA ILE A 154 9.32 26.23 -2.11
C ILE A 154 9.29 25.16 -1.02
N GLU A 155 8.10 24.70 -0.65
CA GLU A 155 7.94 23.60 0.31
C GLU A 155 8.49 22.28 -0.26
N SER A 156 8.33 22.03 -1.56
CA SER A 156 8.90 20.88 -2.25
C SER A 156 10.44 20.89 -2.19
N ALA A 157 11.08 22.04 -2.39
CA ALA A 157 12.53 22.17 -2.26
C ALA A 157 13.01 21.91 -0.82
N LYS A 158 12.32 22.45 0.19
CA LYS A 158 12.62 22.16 1.60
C LYS A 158 12.35 20.70 1.95
N ALA A 159 11.34 20.08 1.34
CA ALA A 159 11.03 18.67 1.52
C ALA A 159 12.20 17.79 1.05
N LEU A 160 12.82 18.12 -0.10
CA LEU A 160 14.02 17.42 -0.58
C LEU A 160 15.17 17.49 0.42
N TYR A 161 15.39 18.65 1.05
CA TYR A 161 16.42 18.80 2.10
C TYR A 161 16.13 17.89 3.31
N ARG A 162 14.87 17.83 3.77
CA ARG A 162 14.47 16.96 4.88
C ARG A 162 14.57 15.47 4.52
N LEU A 163 14.14 15.08 3.32
CA LEU A 163 14.32 13.71 2.80
C LEU A 163 15.79 13.31 2.78
N ARG A 164 16.69 14.21 2.36
CA ARG A 164 18.13 13.98 2.38
C ARG A 164 18.66 13.73 3.80
N LYS A 165 18.25 14.56 4.76
CA LYS A 165 18.63 14.41 6.17
C LYS A 165 18.16 13.07 6.74
N ALA A 166 16.91 12.70 6.48
CA ALA A 166 16.36 11.42 6.89
C ALA A 166 17.11 10.24 6.24
N TYR A 167 17.33 10.29 4.93
CA TYR A 167 18.03 9.25 4.17
C TYR A 167 19.41 8.94 4.74
N HIS A 168 20.26 9.95 4.96
CA HIS A 168 21.61 9.74 5.50
C HIS A 168 21.58 9.16 6.91
N THR A 169 20.69 9.68 7.77
CA THR A 169 20.54 9.16 9.14
C THR A 169 20.13 7.69 9.14
N LEU A 170 19.18 7.31 8.29
CA LEU A 170 18.68 5.94 8.17
C LEU A 170 19.72 5.00 7.54
N ASP A 171 20.46 5.46 6.52
CA ASP A 171 21.52 4.68 5.87
C ASP A 171 22.65 4.33 6.86
N ASP A 172 23.07 5.28 7.68
CA ASP A 172 24.13 5.07 8.69
C ASP A 172 23.69 4.06 9.77
N ILE A 173 22.45 4.15 10.25
CA ILE A 173 21.90 3.19 11.21
C ILE A 173 21.71 1.82 10.56
N ASN A 174 21.22 1.76 9.32
CA ASN A 174 21.05 0.51 8.57
C ASN A 174 22.38 -0.22 8.36
N LYS A 175 23.47 0.49 8.04
CA LYS A 175 24.81 -0.10 7.98
C LYS A 175 25.23 -0.71 9.32
N SER A 176 24.93 -0.02 10.42
CA SER A 176 25.21 -0.52 11.78
C SER A 176 24.42 -1.80 12.10
N ILE A 177 23.13 -1.83 11.73
CA ILE A 177 22.27 -3.04 11.82
C ILE A 177 22.87 -4.20 11.03
N GLN A 178 23.24 -3.97 9.76
CA GLN A 178 23.81 -5.01 8.89
C GLN A 178 25.13 -5.56 9.42
N GLN A 179 26.01 -4.70 9.93
CA GLN A 179 27.27 -5.11 10.55
C GLN A 179 27.04 -6.00 11.77
N HIS A 180 26.09 -5.61 12.64
CA HIS A 180 25.71 -6.40 13.80
C HIS A 180 25.15 -7.78 13.40
N ASN A 181 24.23 -7.82 12.43
CA ASN A 181 23.64 -9.06 11.94
C ASN A 181 24.69 -10.00 11.32
N ARG A 182 25.64 -9.46 10.55
CA ARG A 182 26.78 -10.22 10.01
C ARG A 182 27.64 -10.80 11.14
N LYS A 183 27.98 -9.99 12.15
CA LYS A 183 28.77 -10.45 13.31
C LYS A 183 28.05 -11.57 14.06
N ARG A 184 26.75 -11.42 14.32
CA ARG A 184 25.92 -12.45 14.96
C ARG A 184 25.85 -13.74 14.14
N ALA A 185 25.68 -13.65 12.82
CA ALA A 185 25.66 -14.82 11.93
C ALA A 185 27.02 -15.55 11.87
N LEU A 186 28.13 -14.83 11.99
CA LEU A 186 29.47 -15.44 12.09
C LEU A 186 29.65 -16.18 13.43
N LEU A 187 29.19 -15.59 14.53
CA LEU A 187 29.24 -16.20 15.86
C LEU A 187 28.36 -17.46 15.96
N SER A 188 27.17 -17.45 15.35
CA SER A 188 26.31 -18.64 15.32
C SER A 188 26.90 -19.77 14.49
N LYS A 189 27.56 -19.46 13.37
CA LYS A 189 28.30 -20.45 12.56
C LYS A 189 29.51 -21.03 13.29
N GLN A 190 30.22 -20.24 14.11
CA GLN A 190 31.32 -20.74 14.95
C GLN A 190 30.83 -21.67 16.05
N ASN A 191 29.73 -21.35 16.73
CA ASN A 191 29.17 -22.21 17.79
C ASN A 191 28.57 -23.52 17.26
N ALA A 192 28.16 -23.58 15.99
CA ALA A 192 27.68 -24.79 15.34
C ALA A 192 28.81 -25.78 14.93
N SER A 193 30.08 -25.41 15.09
CA SER A 193 31.24 -26.21 14.70
C SER A 193 31.93 -26.98 15.83
N VAL A 194 31.29 -27.10 17.00
CA VAL A 194 31.72 -28.03 18.06
C VAL A 194 31.00 -29.38 17.86
N PRO A 195 31.72 -30.48 17.59
CA PRO A 195 31.09 -31.78 17.37
C PRO A 195 30.64 -32.37 18.71
N ASN A 196 29.33 -32.29 19.01
CA ASN A 196 28.73 -33.15 20.03
C ASN A 196 28.51 -34.55 19.44
N LEU A 197 29.39 -35.46 19.81
CA LEU A 197 29.23 -36.90 19.63
C LEU A 197 28.21 -37.42 20.66
N SER A 198 26.96 -37.62 20.25
CA SER A 198 26.09 -38.75 20.62
C SER A 198 24.65 -38.45 20.18
N GLY A 199 24.09 -39.36 19.37
CA GLY A 199 22.81 -39.20 18.72
C GLY A 199 21.59 -39.25 19.64
N SER A 200 20.55 -38.53 19.24
CA SER A 200 19.23 -39.08 18.94
C SER A 200 18.32 -37.91 18.56
N MET A 201 17.59 -38.08 17.46
CA MET A 201 16.45 -37.25 17.11
C MET A 201 15.45 -37.23 18.27
N ASN A 202 15.06 -36.04 18.73
CA ASN A 202 13.66 -35.68 18.99
C ASN A 202 13.54 -34.19 19.32
N ALA A 203 12.61 -33.56 18.61
CA ALA A 203 12.16 -32.20 18.81
C ALA A 203 11.25 -32.09 20.06
N SER A 204 11.25 -30.88 20.64
CA SER A 204 10.14 -30.25 21.38
C SER A 204 9.68 -30.87 22.70
N LYS A 205 9.96 -30.19 23.83
CA LYS A 205 8.97 -29.75 24.86
C LYS A 205 9.67 -29.24 26.14
N SER A 206 8.98 -28.32 26.84
CA SER A 206 9.27 -27.66 28.13
C SER A 206 10.23 -26.45 28.03
N THR A 207 9.84 -25.22 28.39
CA THR A 207 9.28 -24.86 29.71
C THR A 207 8.36 -23.63 29.63
N LEU A 208 7.06 -23.83 29.88
CA LEU A 208 6.09 -22.80 30.27
C LEU A 208 5.29 -23.39 31.45
N THR A 209 5.49 -22.85 32.65
CA THR A 209 4.73 -22.95 33.94
C THR A 209 5.75 -22.65 35.06
N SER A 210 5.65 -21.72 36.00
CA SER A 210 4.59 -20.86 36.52
C SER A 210 5.26 -19.76 37.38
N PHE A 211 4.74 -18.53 37.38
CA PHE A 211 4.98 -17.58 38.47
C PHE A 211 3.69 -17.40 39.25
N SER A 212 3.44 -18.34 40.15
CA SER A 212 2.48 -18.21 41.25
C SER A 212 2.95 -19.16 42.34
N ASP A 213 3.84 -18.68 43.21
CA ASP A 213 3.86 -18.94 44.66
C ASP A 213 5.20 -18.49 45.25
N LEU A 214 5.15 -17.41 46.04
CA LEU A 214 6.17 -17.13 47.03
C LEU A 214 6.02 -18.15 48.17
N SER A 215 7.02 -19.00 48.39
CA SER A 215 7.29 -19.53 49.72
C SER A 215 8.80 -19.71 49.96
N LEU A 216 9.24 -19.25 51.12
CA LEU A 216 10.61 -19.30 51.62
C LEU A 216 11.02 -20.75 51.93
N SER A 217 12.16 -21.20 51.39
CA SER A 217 13.04 -22.12 52.12
C SER A 217 14.49 -22.01 51.63
N ASN A 218 15.40 -21.95 52.58
CA ASN A 218 16.84 -21.98 52.38
C ASN A 218 17.28 -23.37 51.89
N ASN A 219 18.16 -23.42 50.89
CA ASN A 219 19.37 -24.24 50.94
C ASN A 219 20.29 -23.92 49.77
N GLU A 220 21.58 -23.78 50.11
CA GLU A 220 22.70 -23.62 49.19
C GLU A 220 22.90 -24.88 48.33
N LEU A 221 23.06 -24.72 47.02
CA LEU A 221 23.82 -25.65 46.21
C LEU A 221 24.43 -24.93 44.99
N THR A 222 25.76 -24.96 44.99
CA THR A 222 26.75 -24.46 44.03
C THR A 222 26.39 -24.62 42.55
N LEU A 223 26.29 -23.48 41.86
CA LEU A 223 26.25 -23.34 40.40
C LEU A 223 27.65 -23.53 39.81
N LYS A 224 27.77 -24.46 38.84
CA LYS A 224 28.85 -24.45 37.85
C LYS A 224 28.40 -23.62 36.66
N GLU A 225 29.35 -22.85 36.16
CA GLU A 225 29.27 -21.84 35.11
C GLU A 225 28.69 -22.37 33.79
N GLU A 226 27.56 -21.79 33.36
CA GLU A 226 27.19 -21.69 31.94
C GLU A 226 27.05 -20.21 31.58
N THR A 227 27.81 -19.82 30.56
CA THR A 227 28.15 -18.44 30.22
C THR A 227 27.06 -17.72 29.42
N HIS A 228 26.75 -16.50 29.87
CA HIS A 228 26.17 -15.35 29.14
C HIS A 228 24.66 -15.28 28.81
N LYS A 229 23.78 -15.36 29.83
CA LYS A 229 22.43 -14.74 29.78
C LYS A 229 21.91 -14.16 31.13
N GLU A 230 22.76 -14.01 32.15
CA GLU A 230 22.30 -13.78 33.54
C GLU A 230 22.12 -12.30 34.01
N ASP A 231 22.19 -11.29 33.15
CA ASP A 231 22.28 -9.89 33.62
C ASP A 231 21.20 -8.91 33.09
N CYS A 232 20.11 -9.40 32.47
CA CYS A 232 19.04 -8.53 31.95
C CYS A 232 17.79 -8.59 32.83
N PHE A 233 17.33 -7.44 33.32
CA PHE A 233 16.15 -7.35 34.18
C PHE A 233 14.90 -6.98 33.36
N ALA A 234 13.88 -7.85 33.37
CA ALA A 234 12.56 -7.62 32.76
C ALA A 234 12.60 -7.07 31.31
N HIS A 235 13.54 -7.57 30.49
CA HIS A 235 13.74 -7.09 29.11
C HIS A 235 14.05 -5.59 29.01
N VAL A 236 14.90 -5.11 29.92
CA VAL A 236 15.57 -3.81 29.84
C VAL A 236 17.08 -4.06 29.96
N PRO A 237 17.95 -3.43 29.14
CA PRO A 237 19.39 -3.69 29.12
C PRO A 237 20.13 -3.00 30.28
N VAL A 238 19.62 -3.18 31.51
CA VAL A 238 20.20 -2.58 32.72
C VAL A 238 20.76 -3.66 33.63
N LYS A 239 22.03 -3.50 34.00
CA LYS A 239 22.67 -4.30 35.05
C LYS A 239 22.32 -3.71 36.42
N LEU A 240 21.42 -4.37 37.15
CA LEU A 240 21.06 -3.95 38.51
C LEU A 240 22.12 -4.39 39.53
N SER A 241 22.57 -3.44 40.36
CA SER A 241 23.34 -3.71 41.57
C SER A 241 22.52 -4.50 42.60
N SER A 242 23.20 -5.16 43.54
CA SER A 242 22.57 -5.97 44.59
C SER A 242 21.51 -5.21 45.40
N LYS A 243 21.68 -3.90 45.58
CA LYS A 243 20.72 -3.03 46.28
C LYS A 243 19.50 -2.69 45.42
N GLN A 244 19.71 -2.41 44.13
CA GLN A 244 18.63 -2.10 43.19
C GLN A 244 17.73 -3.32 42.91
N ARG A 245 18.29 -4.54 42.95
CA ARG A 245 17.51 -5.80 42.84
C ARG A 245 16.47 -5.98 43.96
N SER A 246 16.60 -5.22 45.05
CA SER A 246 15.65 -5.22 46.18
C SER A 246 14.76 -3.96 46.24
N ASP A 247 14.90 -3.02 45.30
CA ASP A 247 14.06 -1.82 45.26
C ASP A 247 12.70 -2.13 44.64
N ILE A 248 11.66 -2.13 45.48
CA ILE A 248 10.28 -2.42 45.11
C ILE A 248 9.78 -1.48 43.99
N LYS A 249 10.22 -0.22 43.92
CA LYS A 249 9.77 0.72 42.89
C LYS A 249 10.32 0.35 41.51
N ILE A 250 11.60 0.01 41.44
CA ILE A 250 12.29 -0.45 40.22
C ILE A 250 11.63 -1.73 39.72
N LEU A 251 11.40 -2.71 40.62
CA LEU A 251 10.76 -3.98 40.27
C LEU A 251 9.33 -3.78 39.73
N LYS A 252 8.52 -2.94 40.38
CA LYS A 252 7.15 -2.63 39.93
C LYS A 252 7.10 -1.95 38.58
N MET A 253 8.02 -1.02 38.31
CA MET A 253 8.08 -0.32 37.03
C MET A 253 8.45 -1.28 35.90
N ALA A 254 9.44 -2.13 36.13
CA ALA A 254 9.88 -3.11 35.15
C ALA A 254 8.82 -4.19 34.87
N GLU A 255 8.10 -4.65 35.89
CA GLU A 255 6.94 -5.53 35.72
C GLU A 255 5.85 -4.85 34.89
N LYS A 256 5.57 -3.56 35.15
CA LYS A 256 4.61 -2.79 34.35
C LYS A 256 5.00 -2.73 32.87
N ILE A 257 6.28 -2.49 32.56
CA ILE A 257 6.81 -2.47 31.19
C ILE A 257 6.62 -3.84 30.53
N TYR A 258 6.99 -4.91 31.23
CA TYR A 258 6.83 -6.27 30.73
C TYR A 258 5.37 -6.60 30.42
N GLN A 259 4.44 -6.24 31.30
CA GLN A 259 3.01 -6.48 31.09
C GLN A 259 2.45 -5.67 29.90
N LEU A 260 2.86 -4.41 29.76
CA LEU A 260 2.48 -3.60 28.58
C LEU A 260 2.96 -4.27 27.29
N LYS A 261 4.24 -4.64 27.23
CA LYS A 261 4.82 -5.32 26.06
C LYS A 261 4.12 -6.65 25.78
N LYS A 262 3.94 -7.50 26.79
CA LYS A 262 3.28 -8.80 26.66
C LYS A 262 1.85 -8.64 26.12
N SER A 263 1.08 -7.69 26.67
CA SER A 263 -0.27 -7.42 26.19
C SER A 263 -0.30 -6.94 24.74
N ARG A 264 0.68 -6.15 24.30
CA ARG A 264 0.84 -5.71 22.90
C ARG A 264 1.12 -6.88 21.96
N PHE A 265 2.03 -7.78 22.34
CA PHE A 265 2.39 -8.97 21.55
C PHE A 265 1.25 -9.98 21.44
N VAL A 266 0.54 -10.23 22.55
CA VAL A 266 -0.68 -11.06 22.58
C VAL A 266 -1.84 -10.38 21.83
N GLY A 267 -1.76 -9.05 21.69
CA GLY A 267 -2.74 -8.25 20.99
C GLY A 267 -3.92 -7.83 21.84
N SER A 268 -3.86 -7.90 23.17
CA SER A 268 -4.95 -7.55 24.10
C SER A 268 -4.82 -6.14 24.71
N ASN A 269 -3.84 -5.35 24.26
CA ASN A 269 -3.45 -4.07 24.85
C ASN A 269 -4.47 -2.93 24.62
N ILE A 270 -5.41 -3.07 23.69
CA ILE A 270 -6.41 -2.04 23.37
C ILE A 270 -7.83 -2.41 23.83
N GLY A 271 -7.94 -3.34 24.79
CA GLY A 271 -9.20 -3.70 25.44
C GLY A 271 -10.00 -4.79 24.74
N ASN A 272 -9.38 -5.54 23.82
CA ASN A 272 -9.96 -6.71 23.17
C ASN A 272 -9.35 -8.03 23.71
N SER A 273 -9.96 -9.18 23.38
CA SER A 273 -9.40 -10.51 23.71
C SER A 273 -8.04 -10.75 23.04
N PRO A 274 -7.27 -11.79 23.39
CA PRO A 274 -6.08 -12.17 22.63
C PRO A 274 -6.33 -12.29 21.12
N ALA A 275 -5.33 -11.94 20.30
CA ALA A 275 -5.45 -12.00 18.84
C ALA A 275 -5.62 -13.43 18.32
N SER A 276 -5.11 -14.43 19.05
CA SER A 276 -5.30 -15.85 18.76
C SER A 276 -6.77 -16.25 18.63
N ASP A 277 -7.64 -15.63 19.42
CA ASP A 277 -9.07 -15.97 19.48
C ASP A 277 -9.85 -15.43 18.27
N ARG A 278 -9.23 -14.52 17.51
CA ARG A 278 -9.82 -13.87 16.34
C ARG A 278 -9.06 -14.17 15.05
N HIS A 279 -8.01 -14.97 15.13
CA HIS A 279 -7.20 -15.27 13.97
C HIS A 279 -8.00 -16.13 12.99
N ARG A 280 -8.06 -15.68 11.75
CA ARG A 280 -8.63 -16.43 10.63
C ARG A 280 -7.52 -16.88 9.70
N THR A 281 -7.75 -17.99 9.02
CA THR A 281 -6.82 -18.55 8.02
C THR A 281 -7.10 -18.04 6.62
N GLU A 282 -8.33 -17.62 6.33
CA GLU A 282 -8.77 -17.21 5.00
C GLU A 282 -9.45 -15.84 5.03
N ILE A 283 -9.29 -15.10 3.93
CA ILE A 283 -9.97 -13.82 3.69
C ILE A 283 -11.44 -14.03 3.33
N GLY A 284 -12.26 -13.01 3.57
CA GLY A 284 -13.70 -13.08 3.29
C GLY A 284 -14.51 -13.72 4.42
N TYR A 285 -15.79 -13.97 4.18
CA TYR A 285 -16.73 -14.43 5.21
C TYR A 285 -16.74 -15.94 5.46
N SER A 286 -16.17 -16.71 4.54
CA SER A 286 -16.42 -18.16 4.43
C SER A 286 -15.76 -19.05 5.47
N SER A 287 -15.21 -18.52 6.58
CA SER A 287 -14.53 -19.35 7.59
C SER A 287 -15.28 -19.58 8.91
N ASN A 288 -16.48 -19.01 9.15
CA ASN A 288 -17.16 -19.20 10.45
C ASN A 288 -18.70 -19.25 10.44
N SER A 289 -19.37 -19.40 9.29
CA SER A 289 -20.85 -19.47 9.23
C SER A 289 -21.45 -20.89 9.23
N LEU A 290 -20.65 -21.93 9.51
CA LEU A 290 -21.14 -23.32 9.58
C LEU A 290 -21.23 -23.90 11.01
N SER A 291 -20.99 -23.13 12.08
CA SER A 291 -21.12 -23.63 13.45
C SER A 291 -22.47 -23.35 14.14
N ASP A 292 -23.37 -22.56 13.53
CA ASP A 292 -24.61 -22.11 14.19
C ASP A 292 -25.89 -22.50 13.43
N ASN A 293 -26.01 -23.76 13.01
CA ASN A 293 -27.30 -24.32 12.57
C ASN A 293 -27.41 -25.83 12.86
N GLU A 294 -27.33 -26.22 14.13
CA GLU A 294 -27.98 -27.45 14.57
C GLU A 294 -29.46 -27.17 14.87
N SER A 295 -30.33 -27.45 13.90
CA SER A 295 -31.64 -28.12 14.07
C SER A 295 -32.56 -27.91 12.86
N ASN A 296 -32.59 -28.89 11.95
CA ASN A 296 -33.81 -29.59 11.50
C ASN A 296 -33.56 -30.38 10.20
N THR A 297 -33.36 -31.68 10.38
CA THR A 297 -33.91 -32.83 9.60
C THR A 297 -34.02 -32.76 8.07
N SER A 298 -33.20 -33.63 7.45
CA SER A 298 -33.49 -34.62 6.38
C SER A 298 -34.06 -34.13 5.05
N ASP A 299 -33.24 -34.12 4.00
CA ASP A 299 -33.31 -35.07 2.87
C ASP A 299 -32.21 -34.79 1.83
N PHE A 300 -31.76 -35.84 1.13
CA PHE A 300 -30.84 -35.92 -0.04
C PHE A 300 -29.34 -36.19 0.17
N VAL A 301 -29.04 -37.48 0.41
CA VAL A 301 -28.17 -38.43 -0.32
C VAL A 301 -26.96 -37.91 -1.14
N ASP A 302 -25.78 -38.33 -0.67
CA ASP A 302 -24.53 -38.77 -1.32
C ASP A 302 -23.99 -38.07 -2.57
N ALA A 303 -22.91 -37.30 -2.38
CA ALA A 303 -21.75 -37.28 -3.28
C ALA A 303 -20.47 -37.06 -2.45
N GLU A 304 -19.66 -38.10 -2.31
CA GLU A 304 -18.28 -38.01 -1.81
C GLU A 304 -17.42 -37.28 -2.84
N GLU A 305 -17.01 -36.04 -2.55
CA GLU A 305 -15.83 -35.42 -3.15
C GLU A 305 -14.82 -35.12 -2.03
N ASP A 306 -13.72 -35.86 -2.05
CA ASP A 306 -12.54 -35.62 -1.22
C ASP A 306 -11.94 -34.24 -1.53
N VAL A 307 -12.30 -33.23 -0.74
CA VAL A 307 -11.55 -31.96 -0.71
C VAL A 307 -10.29 -32.18 0.14
N PRO A 308 -9.08 -32.05 -0.42
CA PRO A 308 -7.86 -32.20 0.37
C PRO A 308 -7.74 -31.02 1.35
N ILE A 309 -7.87 -31.31 2.64
CA ILE A 309 -7.57 -30.37 3.73
C ILE A 309 -6.06 -30.11 3.69
N ASN A 310 -5.66 -28.93 3.21
CA ASN A 310 -4.26 -28.50 3.19
C ASN A 310 -3.73 -28.36 4.63
N THR A 311 -2.91 -29.31 5.06
CA THR A 311 -2.24 -29.33 6.37
C THR A 311 -1.07 -28.35 6.48
N GLU A 312 -0.66 -27.69 5.40
CA GLU A 312 0.45 -26.71 5.41
C GLU A 312 0.04 -25.36 6.05
N THR A 313 -1.22 -24.93 5.88
CA THR A 313 -1.73 -23.60 6.26
C THR A 313 -1.81 -23.36 7.77
N THR A 314 -2.04 -24.42 8.55
CA THR A 314 -2.06 -24.34 10.02
C THR A 314 -0.65 -24.22 10.62
N THR A 315 0.37 -24.69 9.89
CA THR A 315 1.76 -24.70 10.35
C THR A 315 2.36 -23.30 10.30
N ASP A 316 2.12 -22.53 9.23
CA ASP A 316 2.66 -21.17 9.06
C ASP A 316 2.14 -20.16 10.10
N ALA A 317 0.85 -20.25 10.46
CA ALA A 317 0.24 -19.36 11.46
C ALA A 317 0.75 -19.66 12.88
N ILE A 318 0.94 -20.94 13.21
CA ILE A 318 1.47 -21.41 14.50
C ILE A 318 2.97 -21.05 14.61
N ASP A 319 3.74 -21.26 13.56
CA ASP A 319 5.18 -20.96 13.51
C ASP A 319 5.46 -19.46 13.67
N LEU A 320 4.61 -18.60 13.10
CA LEU A 320 4.80 -17.16 13.18
C LEU A 320 4.32 -16.56 14.51
N GLN A 321 3.31 -17.14 15.17
CA GLN A 321 2.95 -16.80 16.56
C GLN A 321 4.05 -17.23 17.54
N ALA A 322 4.66 -18.40 17.30
CA ALA A 322 5.84 -18.84 18.03
C ALA A 322 7.07 -17.94 17.77
N GLU A 323 7.27 -17.46 16.54
CA GLU A 323 8.31 -16.47 16.20
C GLU A 323 8.09 -15.14 16.94
N LEU A 324 6.85 -14.64 16.98
CA LEU A 324 6.48 -13.41 17.69
C LEU A 324 6.67 -13.53 19.21
N LEU A 325 6.28 -14.67 19.80
CA LEU A 325 6.52 -14.94 21.22
C LEU A 325 8.02 -15.13 21.50
N GLY A 326 8.79 -15.69 20.57
CA GLY A 326 10.24 -15.74 20.63
C GLY A 326 10.91 -14.36 20.54
N LYS A 327 10.24 -13.36 19.96
CA LYS A 327 10.68 -11.96 19.93
C LYS A 327 10.32 -11.16 21.19
N LEU A 328 9.54 -11.72 22.11
CA LEU A 328 9.28 -11.09 23.42
C LEU A 328 10.59 -10.79 24.16
N ASP A 329 11.62 -11.60 23.90
CA ASP A 329 12.96 -11.46 24.47
C ASP A 329 13.73 -10.21 24.00
N SER A 330 13.32 -9.58 22.90
CA SER A 330 13.96 -8.35 22.41
C SER A 330 13.72 -7.16 23.33
N PHE A 331 14.57 -6.14 23.29
CA PHE A 331 14.33 -4.87 23.98
C PHE A 331 13.39 -3.98 23.15
N THR A 332 12.41 -3.33 23.79
CA THR A 332 11.43 -2.44 23.09
C THR A 332 12.10 -1.36 22.26
N ILE A 333 13.17 -0.75 22.78
CA ILE A 333 13.89 0.30 22.05
C ILE A 333 14.65 -0.27 20.85
N ASP A 334 15.24 -1.46 20.98
CA ASP A 334 15.90 -2.14 19.85
C ASP A 334 14.86 -2.52 18.78
N GLU A 335 13.72 -3.07 19.18
CA GLU A 335 12.56 -3.35 18.32
C GLU A 335 12.13 -2.08 17.56
N PHE A 336 11.98 -0.96 18.27
CA PHE A 336 11.62 0.34 17.69
C PHE A 336 12.66 0.82 16.67
N ILE A 337 13.96 0.77 16.99
CA ILE A 337 15.05 1.17 16.09
C ILE A 337 15.04 0.31 14.82
N HIS A 338 15.02 -1.01 14.97
CA HIS A 338 15.06 -1.94 13.85
C HIS A 338 13.87 -1.75 12.92
N SER A 339 12.65 -1.78 13.48
CA SER A 339 11.42 -1.64 12.73
C SER A 339 11.28 -0.26 12.07
N GLY A 340 11.68 0.81 12.76
CA GLY A 340 11.59 2.19 12.25
C GLY A 340 12.56 2.42 11.08
N VAL A 341 13.78 1.90 11.17
CA VAL A 341 14.76 1.95 10.07
C VAL A 341 14.28 1.13 8.88
N ASN A 342 13.82 -0.10 9.12
CA ASN A 342 13.30 -0.98 8.08
C ASN A 342 12.10 -0.37 7.35
N LEU A 343 11.15 0.20 8.09
CA LEU A 343 10.01 0.90 7.51
C LEU A 343 10.45 2.13 6.71
N CYS A 344 11.08 3.11 7.38
CA CYS A 344 11.33 4.43 6.79
C CYS A 344 12.29 4.34 5.61
N PHE A 345 13.38 3.58 5.75
CA PHE A 345 14.33 3.39 4.66
C PHE A 345 13.75 2.49 3.58
N GLY A 346 12.98 1.46 3.94
CA GLY A 346 12.26 0.60 2.99
C GLY A 346 11.34 1.40 2.06
N ILE A 347 10.46 2.24 2.63
CA ILE A 347 9.58 3.15 1.86
C ILE A 347 10.41 4.07 0.96
N LEU A 348 11.47 4.70 1.49
CA LEU A 348 12.34 5.58 0.69
C LEU A 348 12.94 4.84 -0.51
N GLN A 349 13.45 3.63 -0.32
CA GLN A 349 14.04 2.81 -1.37
C GLN A 349 13.02 2.45 -2.45
N VAL A 350 11.81 2.04 -2.06
CA VAL A 350 10.71 1.75 -2.99
C VAL A 350 10.28 3.01 -3.75
N VAL A 351 10.00 4.11 -3.07
CA VAL A 351 9.57 5.37 -3.71
C VAL A 351 10.62 5.89 -4.68
N LEU A 352 11.89 5.94 -4.27
CA LEU A 352 13.00 6.36 -5.14
C LEU A 352 13.13 5.44 -6.38
N SER A 353 12.81 4.15 -6.25
CA SER A 353 12.80 3.22 -7.38
C SER A 353 11.66 3.48 -8.38
N LEU A 354 10.58 4.16 -7.99
CA LEU A 354 9.42 4.42 -8.83
C LEU A 354 9.50 5.77 -9.58
N ILE A 355 10.43 6.66 -9.21
CA ILE A 355 10.56 7.99 -9.82
C ILE A 355 10.98 7.88 -11.30
N PRO A 356 10.24 8.46 -12.28
CA PRO A 356 10.60 8.43 -13.69
C PRO A 356 12.04 8.92 -13.99
N PRO A 357 12.74 8.35 -14.98
CA PRO A 357 14.15 8.68 -15.27
C PRO A 357 14.45 10.15 -15.55
N ALA A 358 13.47 10.91 -16.06
CA ALA A 358 13.58 12.34 -16.30
C ALA A 358 13.78 13.13 -14.98
N ILE A 359 13.10 12.73 -13.90
CA ILE A 359 13.20 13.35 -12.57
C ILE A 359 14.32 12.69 -11.75
N GLY A 360 14.51 11.38 -11.93
CA GLY A 360 15.53 10.59 -11.23
C GLY A 360 16.97 11.05 -11.51
N ARG A 361 17.26 11.59 -12.71
CA ARG A 361 18.58 12.16 -13.03
C ARG A 361 19.00 13.27 -12.07
N VAL A 362 18.08 14.16 -11.67
CA VAL A 362 18.35 15.25 -10.72
C VAL A 362 18.65 14.72 -9.32
N LEU A 363 17.94 13.67 -8.88
CA LEU A 363 18.16 13.04 -7.57
C LEU A 363 19.42 12.17 -7.53
N SER A 364 19.77 11.53 -8.65
CA SER A 364 21.00 10.72 -8.78
C SER A 364 22.28 11.54 -8.68
N ILE A 365 22.25 12.79 -9.18
CA ILE A 365 23.35 13.76 -9.05
C ILE A 365 23.60 14.14 -7.58
N VAL A 366 22.60 14.00 -6.71
CA VAL A 366 22.69 14.26 -5.27
C VAL A 366 23.07 13.00 -4.47
N GLY A 367 23.21 11.84 -5.13
CA GLY A 367 23.66 10.58 -4.52
C GLY A 367 22.54 9.62 -4.10
N PHE A 368 21.29 9.84 -4.52
CA PHE A 368 20.19 8.93 -4.22
C PHE A 368 20.08 7.83 -5.28
N LYS A 369 20.23 6.57 -4.86
CA LYS A 369 19.83 5.40 -5.64
C LYS A 369 18.86 4.56 -4.81
N GLY A 370 17.64 4.39 -5.30
CA GLY A 370 16.64 3.49 -4.72
C GLY A 370 16.79 2.08 -5.26
N SER A 371 16.64 1.07 -4.42
CA SER A 371 16.50 -0.33 -4.81
C SER A 371 15.12 -0.84 -4.40
N ARG A 372 14.28 -1.18 -5.39
CA ARG A 372 12.92 -1.70 -5.15
C ARG A 372 12.98 -2.98 -4.32
N GLU A 373 13.86 -3.90 -4.69
CA GLU A 373 14.02 -5.20 -4.04
C GLU A 373 14.44 -5.03 -2.57
N ASN A 374 15.53 -4.30 -2.32
CA ASN A 374 15.98 -4.04 -0.95
C ASN A 374 14.90 -3.32 -0.14
N GLY A 375 14.21 -2.35 -0.75
CA GLY A 375 13.13 -1.62 -0.12
C GLY A 375 11.99 -2.53 0.32
N LEU A 376 11.51 -3.40 -0.57
CA LEU A 376 10.46 -4.37 -0.26
C LEU A 376 10.90 -5.38 0.81
N GLN A 377 12.15 -5.85 0.77
CA GLN A 377 12.66 -6.78 1.78
C GLN A 377 12.67 -6.15 3.17
N MET A 378 13.13 -4.90 3.28
CA MET A 378 13.10 -4.15 4.54
C MET A 378 11.66 -3.95 5.05
N LEU A 379 10.70 -3.67 4.16
CA LEU A 379 9.28 -3.57 4.54
C LEU A 379 8.75 -4.91 5.07
N TRP A 380 9.05 -6.02 4.39
CA TRP A 380 8.68 -7.35 4.86
C TRP A 380 9.30 -7.67 6.23
N ASP A 381 10.54 -7.27 6.47
CA ASP A 381 11.17 -7.43 7.78
C ASP A 381 10.48 -6.58 8.85
N ALA A 382 10.07 -5.35 8.52
CA ALA A 382 9.29 -4.50 9.43
C ALA A 382 7.91 -5.11 9.76
N THR A 383 7.22 -5.77 8.81
CA THR A 383 5.90 -6.41 9.07
C THR A 383 5.92 -7.49 10.15
N ARG A 384 7.10 -8.04 10.46
CA ARG A 384 7.28 -9.07 11.49
C ARG A 384 7.32 -8.49 12.91
N GLU A 385 7.29 -7.17 13.06
CA GLU A 385 7.36 -6.48 14.35
C GLU A 385 5.96 -6.03 14.80
N ARG A 386 5.64 -6.22 16.10
CA ARG A 386 4.29 -5.96 16.62
C ARG A 386 4.10 -4.52 17.10
N ASN A 387 4.43 -3.54 16.25
CA ASN A 387 4.31 -2.12 16.58
C ASN A 387 3.75 -1.31 15.41
N ILE A 388 3.66 0.02 15.59
CA ILE A 388 3.17 0.94 14.56
C ILE A 388 3.93 0.78 13.23
N HIS A 389 5.24 0.54 13.28
CA HIS A 389 6.05 0.42 12.07
C HIS A 389 5.70 -0.83 11.29
N GLY A 390 5.48 -1.97 11.97
CA GLY A 390 5.03 -3.20 11.31
C GLY A 390 3.62 -3.09 10.74
N GLY A 391 2.73 -2.36 11.43
CA GLY A 391 1.40 -2.02 10.92
C GLY A 391 1.47 -1.18 9.65
N ILE A 392 2.21 -0.07 9.67
CA ILE A 392 2.39 0.83 8.51
C ILE A 392 3.15 0.12 7.38
N ALA A 393 4.13 -0.74 7.68
CA ALA A 393 4.82 -1.53 6.67
C ALA A 393 3.86 -2.47 5.94
N THR A 394 2.99 -3.16 6.69
CA THR A 394 1.95 -4.03 6.11
C THR A 394 0.99 -3.22 5.24
N LEU A 395 0.51 -2.06 5.72
CA LEU A 395 -0.33 -1.16 4.91
C LEU A 395 0.39 -0.66 3.66
N GLY A 396 1.68 -0.32 3.76
CA GLY A 396 2.51 0.11 2.64
C GLY A 396 2.66 -0.99 1.59
N LEU A 397 2.86 -2.24 2.01
CA LEU A 397 2.89 -3.39 1.10
C LEU A 397 1.52 -3.65 0.47
N LEU A 398 0.42 -3.58 1.23
CA LEU A 398 -0.93 -3.72 0.70
C LEU A 398 -1.24 -2.64 -0.35
N VAL A 399 -0.83 -1.40 -0.12
CA VAL A 399 -0.94 -0.32 -1.13
C VAL A 399 -0.03 -0.57 -2.34
N PHE A 400 1.16 -1.15 -2.13
CA PHE A 400 2.09 -1.44 -3.22
C PHE A 400 1.57 -2.53 -4.17
N TYR A 401 1.05 -3.64 -3.61
CA TYR A 401 0.55 -4.78 -4.40
C TYR A 401 -0.91 -4.62 -4.83
N ASP A 402 -1.83 -4.32 -3.90
CA ASP A 402 -3.29 -4.35 -4.13
C ASP A 402 -3.94 -2.95 -4.16
N GLY A 403 -3.12 -1.90 -4.00
CA GLY A 403 -3.59 -0.52 -3.95
C GLY A 403 -4.30 -0.08 -5.24
N PRO A 404 -5.02 1.06 -5.19
CA PRO A 404 -5.85 1.54 -6.30
C PRO A 404 -5.06 1.90 -7.58
N PHE A 405 -3.75 2.11 -7.46
CA PHE A 405 -2.86 2.41 -8.59
C PHE A 405 -2.01 1.22 -9.03
N GLN A 406 -2.10 0.08 -8.34
CA GLN A 406 -1.36 -1.17 -8.53
C GLN A 406 0.00 -0.99 -9.21
N PHE A 407 1.07 -0.86 -8.42
CA PHE A 407 2.43 -0.64 -8.93
C PHE A 407 3.07 -1.89 -9.54
N THR A 408 2.36 -3.02 -9.49
CA THR A 408 2.77 -4.30 -10.06
C THR A 408 1.80 -4.71 -11.16
N ASP A 409 2.20 -4.62 -12.42
CA ASP A 409 1.37 -5.17 -13.49
C ASP A 409 1.47 -6.70 -13.46
N ASN A 410 0.42 -7.38 -12.99
CA ASN A 410 0.38 -8.85 -12.90
C ASN A 410 0.45 -9.52 -14.28
N ASP A 411 0.34 -8.78 -15.37
CA ASP A 411 0.40 -9.35 -16.71
C ASP A 411 1.82 -9.48 -17.26
N PHE A 412 2.81 -8.82 -16.65
CA PHE A 412 4.25 -8.95 -16.94
C PHE A 412 4.94 -9.90 -15.95
N ASP A 413 4.54 -11.17 -15.96
CA ASP A 413 5.16 -12.23 -15.14
C ASP A 413 6.33 -12.87 -15.89
N ILE A 414 7.56 -12.50 -15.55
CA ILE A 414 8.78 -13.07 -16.14
C ILE A 414 9.11 -14.40 -15.42
N PRO A 415 9.13 -15.56 -16.13
CA PRO A 415 9.62 -16.82 -15.57
C PRO A 415 11.08 -16.67 -15.11
N THR A 416 11.41 -17.24 -13.94
CA THR A 416 12.81 -17.31 -13.52
C THR A 416 13.60 -18.21 -14.46
N ILE A 417 14.80 -17.77 -14.87
CA ILE A 417 15.72 -18.58 -15.69
C ILE A 417 16.08 -19.85 -14.91
N GLU A 418 15.55 -20.99 -15.36
CA GLU A 418 16.13 -22.29 -15.03
C GLU A 418 17.40 -22.48 -15.85
N GLY A 419 18.53 -22.68 -15.17
CA GLY A 419 19.78 -23.09 -15.79
C GLY A 419 20.27 -24.39 -15.16
N ASP A 420 19.97 -25.51 -15.81
CA ASP A 420 20.66 -26.78 -15.59
C ASP A 420 22.06 -26.68 -16.21
N TYR A 421 23.07 -26.37 -15.39
CA TYR A 421 24.47 -26.70 -15.66
C TYR A 421 25.16 -27.06 -14.35
N GLY A 422 25.51 -28.33 -14.21
CA GLY A 422 26.22 -28.87 -13.06
C GLY A 422 27.56 -28.19 -12.80
N GLY A 423 27.85 -27.95 -11.52
CA GLY A 423 29.15 -27.47 -11.05
C GLY A 423 29.10 -27.08 -9.58
N ASN A 424 29.86 -27.79 -8.75
CA ASN A 424 29.93 -27.64 -7.30
C ASN A 424 30.41 -26.24 -6.84
N ASP A 425 29.72 -25.80 -5.79
CA ASP A 425 30.14 -24.92 -4.69
C ASP A 425 30.28 -23.40 -4.85
N SER A 426 29.57 -22.76 -3.90
CA SER A 426 29.67 -21.40 -3.37
C SER A 426 29.02 -20.27 -4.18
N ILE A 427 27.79 -19.91 -3.79
CA ILE A 427 27.45 -18.63 -3.11
C ILE A 427 25.93 -18.61 -2.87
N GLN A 428 25.56 -18.56 -1.59
CA GLN A 428 24.22 -18.19 -1.12
C GLN A 428 23.92 -16.76 -1.56
N HIS A 429 23.13 -16.52 -2.61
CA HIS A 429 22.44 -15.23 -2.82
C HIS A 429 21.34 -15.35 -3.88
N VAL A 430 20.28 -14.56 -3.65
CA VAL A 430 19.18 -14.18 -4.55
C VAL A 430 18.01 -15.15 -4.65
N GLN A 431 17.06 -15.00 -3.71
CA GLN A 431 15.72 -15.59 -3.76
C GLN A 431 14.77 -14.67 -4.55
N SER A 432 14.54 -14.98 -5.82
CA SER A 432 13.37 -14.55 -6.60
C SER A 432 12.75 -15.81 -7.23
N ARG A 433 11.41 -15.98 -7.20
CA ARG A 433 10.71 -17.17 -7.73
C ARG A 433 9.27 -16.87 -8.19
N ALA A 434 9.11 -15.99 -9.19
CA ALA A 434 7.78 -15.68 -9.72
C ALA A 434 7.12 -17.02 -10.09
N LEU A 435 5.94 -17.29 -9.50
CA LEU A 435 5.26 -18.57 -9.45
C LEU A 435 5.95 -19.69 -10.26
N ASP A 436 6.74 -20.52 -9.55
CA ASP A 436 6.84 -21.92 -9.91
C ASP A 436 5.39 -22.43 -10.07
N GLN A 437 5.14 -23.35 -11.00
CA GLN A 437 3.84 -24.02 -11.23
C GLN A 437 3.29 -24.77 -9.98
N THR A 438 3.87 -24.51 -8.81
CA THR A 438 3.56 -25.01 -7.47
C THR A 438 3.02 -23.94 -6.50
N GLY A 439 2.91 -22.66 -6.87
CA GLY A 439 2.21 -21.64 -6.05
C GLY A 439 2.98 -20.99 -4.87
N LYS A 440 4.32 -20.87 -4.91
CA LYS A 440 5.10 -20.26 -3.80
C LYS A 440 5.33 -18.74 -3.97
N ALA A 441 5.26 -18.01 -2.85
CA ALA A 441 5.33 -16.54 -2.78
C ALA A 441 6.70 -15.93 -3.15
N THR A 442 6.68 -14.74 -3.76
CA THR A 442 7.87 -13.90 -4.00
C THR A 442 7.77 -12.49 -3.45
N LEU A 443 8.88 -11.76 -3.56
CA LEU A 443 8.91 -10.33 -3.30
C LEU A 443 8.06 -9.50 -4.28
N LEU A 444 7.76 -9.96 -5.50
CA LEU A 444 6.90 -9.21 -6.44
C LEU A 444 5.46 -9.72 -6.44
N HIS A 445 5.27 -10.98 -6.08
CA HIS A 445 3.99 -11.69 -5.99
C HIS A 445 3.92 -12.38 -4.63
N PRO A 446 3.60 -11.64 -3.57
CA PRO A 446 3.64 -12.18 -2.22
C PRO A 446 2.53 -13.20 -1.95
N GLY A 447 1.48 -13.24 -2.76
CA GLY A 447 0.38 -14.21 -2.66
C GLY A 447 -0.12 -14.36 -1.23
N HIS A 448 -0.19 -15.61 -0.76
CA HIS A 448 -0.63 -15.99 0.58
C HIS A 448 0.14 -15.28 1.72
N LYS A 449 1.42 -14.89 1.51
CA LYS A 449 2.18 -14.16 2.54
C LYS A 449 1.54 -12.81 2.86
N LEU A 450 0.97 -12.14 1.86
CA LEU A 450 0.28 -10.86 2.05
C LEU A 450 -1.09 -11.06 2.71
N GLU A 451 -1.81 -12.13 2.36
CA GLU A 451 -3.06 -12.53 3.01
C GLU A 451 -2.85 -12.77 4.51
N VAL A 452 -1.83 -13.55 4.89
CA VAL A 452 -1.49 -13.82 6.30
C VAL A 452 -1.15 -12.53 7.06
N ALA A 453 -0.38 -11.63 6.44
CA ALA A 453 -0.04 -10.35 7.06
C ALA A 453 -1.27 -9.46 7.27
N LEU A 454 -2.21 -9.46 6.33
CA LEU A 454 -3.48 -8.75 6.43
C LEU A 454 -4.39 -9.35 7.52
N LEU A 455 -4.60 -10.67 7.51
CA LEU A 455 -5.45 -11.37 8.47
C LEU A 455 -4.93 -11.23 9.90
N ARG A 456 -3.61 -11.14 10.06
CA ARG A 456 -2.96 -10.73 11.31
C ARG A 456 -3.37 -9.32 11.74
N GLY A 457 -3.34 -8.35 10.82
CA GLY A 457 -3.85 -7.00 11.07
C GLY A 457 -5.31 -7.03 11.54
N ARG A 458 -6.17 -7.80 10.87
CA ARG A 458 -7.58 -8.00 11.26
C ARG A 458 -7.73 -8.59 12.66
N ALA A 459 -6.86 -9.54 13.04
CA ALA A 459 -6.87 -10.15 14.36
C ALA A 459 -6.42 -9.19 15.47
N TYR A 460 -5.37 -8.39 15.22
CA TYR A 460 -4.86 -7.41 16.18
C TYR A 460 -5.75 -6.17 16.35
N PHE A 461 -6.48 -5.78 15.30
CA PHE A 461 -7.25 -4.54 15.24
C PHE A 461 -8.70 -4.82 14.80
N PRO A 462 -9.50 -5.50 15.65
CA PRO A 462 -10.81 -6.02 15.27
C PRO A 462 -11.88 -4.95 15.03
N ASN A 463 -11.71 -3.75 15.58
CA ASN A 463 -12.68 -2.65 15.39
C ASN A 463 -12.35 -1.79 14.16
N SER A 464 -11.23 -2.09 13.49
CA SER A 464 -10.72 -1.27 12.42
C SER A 464 -11.41 -1.54 11.08
N SER A 465 -12.03 -0.50 10.55
CA SER A 465 -12.48 -0.50 9.16
C SER A 465 -11.32 -0.35 8.17
N LEU A 466 -10.11 0.02 8.62
CA LEU A 466 -8.93 0.16 7.78
C LEU A 466 -8.47 -1.20 7.27
N TRP A 467 -8.34 -2.18 8.17
CA TRP A 467 -7.96 -3.54 7.77
C TRP A 467 -9.07 -4.24 7.00
N LEU A 468 -10.34 -3.97 7.35
CA LEU A 468 -11.50 -4.46 6.58
C LEU A 468 -11.46 -3.96 5.13
N LEU A 469 -11.17 -2.67 4.95
CA LEU A 469 -11.01 -2.06 3.64
C LEU A 469 -9.91 -2.74 2.82
N GLN A 470 -8.75 -3.02 3.43
CA GLN A 470 -7.67 -3.71 2.71
C GLN A 470 -8.05 -5.14 2.33
N GLU A 471 -8.80 -5.85 3.18
CA GLU A 471 -9.36 -7.17 2.85
C GLU A 471 -10.32 -7.12 1.68
N GLY A 472 -11.22 -6.13 1.65
CA GLY A 472 -12.09 -5.92 0.49
C GLY A 472 -11.32 -5.60 -0.79
N ARG A 473 -10.23 -4.82 -0.72
CA ARG A 473 -9.36 -4.55 -1.87
C ARG A 473 -8.65 -5.81 -2.38
N MET A 474 -8.18 -6.66 -1.47
CA MET A 474 -7.52 -7.92 -1.80
C MET A 474 -8.52 -8.89 -2.46
N LEU A 475 -9.72 -9.04 -1.90
CA LEU A 475 -10.82 -9.80 -2.53
C LEU A 475 -11.11 -9.30 -3.95
N ALA A 476 -11.20 -7.98 -4.13
CA ALA A 476 -11.40 -7.38 -5.44
C ALA A 476 -10.22 -7.61 -6.40
N GLY A 477 -8.98 -7.61 -5.89
CA GLY A 477 -7.79 -7.98 -6.66
C GLY A 477 -7.79 -9.43 -7.12
N GLN A 478 -8.44 -10.32 -6.37
CA GLN A 478 -8.66 -11.73 -6.72
C GLN A 478 -9.89 -11.99 -7.59
N GLY A 479 -10.60 -10.94 -8.03
CA GLY A 479 -11.84 -11.05 -8.80
C GLY A 479 -13.08 -11.42 -7.99
N LYS A 480 -12.99 -11.53 -6.66
CA LYS A 480 -14.12 -11.81 -5.76
C LYS A 480 -14.90 -10.54 -5.44
N LEU A 481 -15.42 -9.87 -6.49
CA LEU A 481 -15.99 -8.52 -6.39
C LEU A 481 -17.26 -8.45 -5.53
N HIS A 482 -18.17 -9.42 -5.68
CA HIS A 482 -19.40 -9.46 -4.88
C HIS A 482 -19.11 -9.67 -3.38
N GLU A 483 -18.17 -10.57 -3.06
CA GLU A 483 -17.73 -10.81 -1.68
C GLU A 483 -17.05 -9.57 -1.09
N ALA A 484 -16.23 -8.87 -1.89
CA ALA A 484 -15.62 -7.61 -1.47
C ALA A 484 -16.66 -6.54 -1.11
N VAL A 485 -17.72 -6.38 -1.93
CA VAL A 485 -18.81 -5.44 -1.65
C VAL A 485 -19.56 -5.83 -0.38
N ALA A 486 -19.91 -7.12 -0.23
CA ALA A 486 -20.59 -7.62 0.97
C ALA A 486 -19.76 -7.39 2.24
N LEU A 487 -18.43 -7.59 2.17
CA LEU A 487 -17.52 -7.29 3.26
C LEU A 487 -17.50 -5.81 3.61
N MET A 488 -17.40 -4.93 2.62
CA MET A 488 -17.42 -3.49 2.85
C MET A 488 -18.78 -2.98 3.34
N ASP A 489 -19.87 -3.65 2.98
CA ASP A 489 -21.23 -3.32 3.44
C ASP A 489 -21.42 -3.59 4.93
N SER A 490 -20.88 -4.69 5.45
CA SER A 490 -20.97 -4.99 6.90
C SER A 490 -20.35 -3.92 7.80
N ALA A 491 -19.41 -3.12 7.29
CA ALA A 491 -18.81 -2.01 8.02
C ALA A 491 -19.71 -0.78 8.06
N THR A 492 -20.72 -0.71 7.19
CA THR A 492 -21.58 0.46 6.98
C THR A 492 -23.07 0.20 7.26
N ASP A 493 -23.51 -1.04 7.37
CA ASP A 493 -24.92 -1.44 7.45
C ASP A 493 -25.57 -1.20 8.84
N GLY A 494 -24.94 -0.43 9.71
CA GLY A 494 -25.48 0.00 11.02
C GLY A 494 -25.54 -1.10 12.09
N THR A 495 -25.20 -2.34 11.75
CA THR A 495 -25.07 -3.48 12.67
C THR A 495 -23.69 -3.57 13.32
N SER A 496 -22.67 -2.95 12.71
CA SER A 496 -21.32 -2.84 13.24
C SER A 496 -21.12 -1.58 14.07
N LYS A 497 -20.04 -1.53 14.85
CA LYS A 497 -19.55 -0.31 15.48
C LYS A 497 -19.36 0.78 14.41
N GLU A 498 -19.80 2.00 14.71
CA GLU A 498 -19.63 3.15 13.80
C GLU A 498 -18.14 3.42 13.54
N ILE A 499 -17.80 3.65 12.27
CA ILE A 499 -16.45 4.05 11.84
C ILE A 499 -16.13 5.42 12.45
N GLU A 500 -15.14 5.49 13.35
CA GLU A 500 -14.84 6.72 14.09
C GLU A 500 -14.12 7.73 13.20
N MET A 501 -13.15 7.29 12.38
CA MET A 501 -12.44 8.15 11.44
C MET A 501 -13.29 8.42 10.18
N LYS A 502 -13.78 9.65 10.03
CA LYS A 502 -14.54 10.08 8.84
C LYS A 502 -13.75 9.93 7.54
N GLN A 503 -12.44 10.15 7.60
CA GLN A 503 -11.52 10.01 6.49
C GLN A 503 -11.48 8.56 5.97
N LEU A 504 -11.42 7.61 6.90
CA LEU A 504 -11.48 6.18 6.60
C LEU A 504 -12.84 5.78 6.02
N LYS A 505 -13.93 6.30 6.58
CA LYS A 505 -15.29 6.09 6.04
C LYS A 505 -15.41 6.57 4.59
N ALA A 506 -14.88 7.76 4.28
CA ALA A 506 -14.88 8.29 2.92
C ALA A 506 -14.06 7.41 1.96
N LEU A 507 -12.88 6.95 2.39
CA LEU A 507 -12.03 6.07 1.59
C LEU A 507 -12.69 4.71 1.32
N LEU A 508 -13.28 4.09 2.33
CA LEU A 508 -14.01 2.82 2.20
C LEU A 508 -15.20 2.98 1.24
N MET A 509 -15.97 4.06 1.36
CA MET A 509 -17.08 4.33 0.44
C MET A 509 -16.62 4.55 -1.00
N PHE A 510 -15.46 5.21 -1.21
CA PHE A 510 -14.90 5.38 -2.53
C PHE A 510 -14.51 4.05 -3.17
N ASP A 511 -13.73 3.22 -2.47
CA ASP A 511 -13.33 1.89 -3.00
C ASP A 511 -14.56 1.00 -3.25
N LYS A 512 -15.54 1.02 -2.35
CA LYS A 512 -16.81 0.31 -2.55
C LYS A 512 -17.55 0.78 -3.79
N ALA A 513 -17.66 2.09 -4.00
CA ALA A 513 -18.29 2.66 -5.19
C ALA A 513 -17.56 2.24 -6.46
N MET A 514 -16.22 2.21 -6.46
CA MET A 514 -15.44 1.71 -7.60
C MET A 514 -15.73 0.22 -7.86
N ILE A 515 -15.75 -0.64 -6.84
CA ILE A 515 -16.06 -2.06 -7.03
C ILE A 515 -17.49 -2.25 -7.57
N LEU A 516 -18.46 -1.43 -7.12
CA LEU A 516 -19.81 -1.42 -7.67
C LEU A 516 -19.85 -1.02 -9.16
N VAL A 517 -19.00 -0.09 -9.59
CA VAL A 517 -18.81 0.22 -11.02
C VAL A 517 -18.28 -1.00 -11.78
N TYR A 518 -17.40 -1.79 -11.17
CA TYR A 518 -16.81 -2.98 -11.82
C TYR A 518 -17.84 -4.09 -12.03
N ILE A 519 -18.79 -4.22 -11.11
CA ILE A 519 -19.93 -5.14 -11.24
C ILE A 519 -21.18 -4.50 -11.87
N HIS A 520 -21.03 -3.32 -12.51
CA HIS A 520 -22.09 -2.61 -13.22
C HIS A 520 -23.31 -2.21 -12.36
N HIS A 521 -23.16 -2.17 -11.04
CA HIS A 521 -24.17 -1.67 -10.08
C HIS A 521 -24.12 -0.13 -9.99
N TYR A 522 -24.33 0.51 -11.14
CA TYR A 522 -24.07 1.94 -11.33
C TYR A 522 -24.96 2.86 -10.49
N GLU A 523 -26.24 2.55 -10.29
CA GLU A 523 -27.14 3.40 -9.46
C GLU A 523 -26.60 3.54 -8.04
N ARG A 524 -26.25 2.40 -7.42
CA ARG A 524 -25.69 2.35 -6.06
C ARG A 524 -24.31 3.00 -5.99
N ALA A 525 -23.47 2.81 -7.02
CA ALA A 525 -22.18 3.49 -7.10
C ALA A 525 -22.34 5.02 -7.15
N ALA A 526 -23.27 5.53 -7.97
CA ALA A 526 -23.55 6.95 -8.10
C ALA A 526 -24.02 7.57 -6.78
N GLU A 527 -24.91 6.90 -6.06
CA GLU A 527 -25.35 7.31 -4.72
C GLU A 527 -24.17 7.42 -3.76
N HIS A 528 -23.28 6.42 -3.73
CA HIS A 528 -22.10 6.48 -2.87
C HIS A 528 -21.13 7.60 -3.25
N PHE A 529 -20.85 7.82 -4.53
CA PHE A 529 -20.04 8.97 -4.97
C PHE A 529 -20.63 10.30 -4.49
N LEU A 530 -21.94 10.47 -4.56
CA LEU A 530 -22.62 11.67 -4.08
C LEU A 530 -22.62 11.79 -2.56
N MET A 531 -22.71 10.69 -1.82
CA MET A 531 -22.61 10.69 -0.36
C MET A 531 -21.23 11.16 0.13
N ILE A 532 -20.15 10.81 -0.59
CA ILE A 532 -18.78 11.20 -0.23
C ILE A 532 -18.59 12.72 -0.18
N LEU A 533 -19.36 13.50 -0.94
CA LEU A 533 -19.34 14.98 -0.89
C LEU A 533 -19.64 15.53 0.52
N ASN A 534 -20.37 14.77 1.34
CA ASN A 534 -20.69 15.16 2.72
C ASN A 534 -19.67 14.63 3.75
N LEU A 535 -18.72 13.80 3.32
CA LEU A 535 -17.72 13.15 4.19
C LEU A 535 -16.33 13.80 4.09
N ASN A 536 -15.98 14.38 2.95
CA ASN A 536 -14.71 15.08 2.76
C ASN A 536 -14.90 16.37 1.95
N SER A 537 -13.83 17.15 1.83
CA SER A 537 -13.79 18.41 1.07
C SER A 537 -13.01 18.31 -0.25
N TRP A 538 -12.62 17.09 -0.66
CA TRP A 538 -11.69 16.86 -1.75
C TRP A 538 -12.40 16.28 -2.98
N SER A 539 -11.97 16.64 -4.20
CA SER A 539 -12.45 16.07 -5.48
C SER A 539 -13.97 16.03 -5.69
N HIS A 540 -14.73 16.98 -5.13
CA HIS A 540 -16.19 17.05 -5.33
C HIS A 540 -16.60 17.08 -6.81
N GLY A 541 -15.84 17.77 -7.66
CA GLY A 541 -16.04 17.79 -9.10
C GLY A 541 -15.92 16.40 -9.72
N LEU A 542 -14.87 15.65 -9.36
CA LEU A 542 -14.64 14.30 -9.86
C LEU A 542 -15.69 13.31 -9.37
N TYR A 543 -16.05 13.30 -8.08
CA TYR A 543 -17.10 12.42 -7.55
C TYR A 543 -18.45 12.70 -8.20
N THR A 544 -18.78 13.98 -8.42
CA THR A 544 -20.00 14.37 -9.14
C THR A 544 -19.95 13.88 -10.60
N TYR A 545 -18.80 13.98 -11.26
CA TYR A 545 -18.62 13.47 -12.62
C TYR A 545 -18.74 11.95 -12.69
N MET A 546 -18.13 11.21 -11.74
CA MET A 546 -18.24 9.75 -11.63
C MET A 546 -19.70 9.30 -11.43
N ALA A 547 -20.45 9.99 -10.57
CA ALA A 547 -21.88 9.73 -10.39
C ALA A 547 -22.66 9.98 -11.70
N ALA A 548 -22.32 11.04 -12.44
CA ALA A 548 -22.94 11.33 -13.73
C ALA A 548 -22.66 10.25 -14.78
N CYS A 549 -21.42 9.73 -14.81
CA CYS A 549 -21.03 8.61 -15.69
C CYS A 549 -21.82 7.35 -15.35
N CYS A 550 -22.01 7.05 -14.07
CA CYS A 550 -22.81 5.91 -13.61
C CYS A 550 -24.28 6.04 -14.05
N TYR A 551 -24.92 7.20 -13.81
CA TYR A 551 -26.30 7.41 -14.25
C TYR A 551 -26.45 7.39 -15.78
N LEU A 552 -25.45 7.84 -16.53
CA LEU A 552 -25.44 7.70 -17.99
C LEU A 552 -25.48 6.23 -18.41
N GLU A 553 -24.70 5.36 -17.76
CA GLU A 553 -24.74 3.93 -18.06
C GLU A 553 -26.04 3.27 -17.58
N CYS A 554 -26.62 3.68 -16.44
CA CYS A 554 -27.97 3.24 -16.07
C CYS A 554 -29.01 3.58 -17.16
N TYR A 555 -28.96 4.82 -17.69
CA TYR A 555 -29.83 5.24 -18.78
C TYR A 555 -29.66 4.36 -20.04
N ARG A 556 -28.41 4.05 -20.41
CA ARG A 556 -28.10 3.15 -21.53
C ARG A 556 -28.59 1.74 -21.28
N MET A 557 -28.39 1.20 -20.08
CA MET A 557 -28.89 -0.12 -19.69
C MET A 557 -30.42 -0.20 -19.75
N CYS A 558 -31.14 0.86 -19.35
CA CYS A 558 -32.59 0.95 -19.53
C CYS A 558 -32.99 0.92 -21.01
N ARG A 559 -32.28 1.67 -21.87
CA ARG A 559 -32.54 1.67 -23.33
C ARG A 559 -32.27 0.32 -23.99
N LEU A 560 -31.31 -0.42 -23.46
CA LEU A 560 -30.99 -1.79 -23.89
C LEU A 560 -31.92 -2.85 -23.29
N GLY A 561 -32.78 -2.49 -22.32
CA GLY A 561 -33.65 -3.43 -21.62
C GLY A 561 -32.91 -4.41 -20.71
N ILE A 562 -31.70 -4.06 -20.26
CA ILE A 562 -30.85 -4.90 -19.39
C ILE A 562 -30.65 -4.31 -18.00
N TYR A 563 -31.32 -3.20 -17.68
CA TYR A 563 -31.28 -2.64 -16.34
C TYR A 563 -32.02 -3.56 -15.35
N PRO A 564 -31.41 -3.94 -14.20
CA PRO A 564 -32.05 -4.80 -13.22
C PRO A 564 -33.15 -4.02 -12.47
N LEU A 565 -34.39 -4.13 -12.94
CA LEU A 565 -35.55 -3.51 -12.30
C LEU A 565 -35.96 -4.27 -11.05
N LYS A 566 -36.34 -3.53 -9.99
CA LYS A 566 -36.99 -4.11 -8.81
C LYS A 566 -38.47 -4.34 -9.07
N ASP A 567 -39.09 -5.22 -8.30
CA ASP A 567 -40.52 -5.51 -8.42
C ASP A 567 -41.37 -4.24 -8.32
N GLY A 568 -42.20 -4.00 -9.35
CA GLY A 568 -43.05 -2.83 -9.46
C GLY A 568 -42.40 -1.56 -10.06
N GLU A 569 -41.11 -1.60 -10.41
CA GLU A 569 -40.44 -0.51 -11.13
C GLU A 569 -40.78 -0.53 -12.63
N SER A 570 -40.88 0.66 -13.22
CA SER A 570 -41.11 0.84 -14.66
C SER A 570 -39.81 1.27 -15.33
N ASN A 571 -39.40 0.54 -16.37
CA ASN A 571 -38.20 0.87 -17.15
C ASN A 571 -38.24 2.29 -17.71
N GLU A 572 -39.40 2.73 -18.21
CA GLU A 572 -39.58 4.07 -18.78
C GLU A 572 -39.34 5.17 -17.73
N LYS A 573 -39.84 4.97 -16.49
CA LYS A 573 -39.64 5.92 -15.39
C LYS A 573 -38.17 5.98 -14.98
N LYS A 574 -37.52 4.83 -14.81
CA LYS A 574 -36.08 4.75 -14.47
C LYS A 574 -35.22 5.35 -15.57
N GLN A 575 -35.51 5.08 -16.84
CA GLN A 575 -34.81 5.66 -17.97
C GLN A 575 -34.86 7.19 -17.93
N GLU A 576 -36.05 7.79 -17.75
CA GLU A 576 -36.22 9.23 -17.69
C GLU A 576 -35.57 9.86 -16.45
N GLU A 577 -35.61 9.16 -15.31
CA GLU A 577 -34.91 9.56 -14.09
C GLU A 577 -33.39 9.60 -14.29
N PHE A 578 -32.80 8.51 -14.79
CA PHE A 578 -31.35 8.40 -15.00
C PHE A 578 -30.85 9.38 -16.06
N LYS A 579 -31.63 9.61 -17.11
CA LYS A 579 -31.37 10.69 -18.08
C LYS A 579 -31.19 12.03 -17.36
N LYS A 580 -32.19 12.45 -16.56
CA LYS A 580 -32.15 13.73 -15.83
C LYS A 580 -30.99 13.81 -14.84
N LEU A 581 -30.72 12.72 -14.12
CA LEU A 581 -29.63 12.68 -13.14
C LEU A 581 -28.26 12.78 -13.83
N ALA A 582 -28.06 12.06 -14.94
CA ALA A 582 -26.83 12.12 -15.73
C ALA A 582 -26.57 13.55 -16.24
N GLU A 583 -27.57 14.21 -16.84
CA GLU A 583 -27.43 15.59 -17.33
C GLU A 583 -27.13 16.58 -16.21
N LYS A 584 -27.91 16.49 -15.12
CA LYS A 584 -27.76 17.33 -13.94
C LYS A 584 -26.33 17.27 -13.41
N TYR A 585 -25.78 16.07 -13.21
CA TYR A 585 -24.47 15.92 -12.61
C TYR A 585 -23.32 16.16 -13.60
N LEU A 586 -23.47 15.84 -14.89
CA LEU A 586 -22.51 16.21 -15.93
C LEU A 586 -22.31 17.72 -16.00
N LEU A 587 -23.41 18.49 -15.92
CA LEU A 587 -23.36 19.95 -15.95
C LEU A 587 -22.91 20.56 -14.62
N LYS A 588 -23.16 19.88 -13.49
CA LYS A 588 -22.77 20.33 -12.14
C LYS A 588 -21.29 20.08 -11.84
N ALA A 589 -20.68 19.00 -12.33
CA ALA A 589 -19.29 18.66 -12.00
C ALA A 589 -18.30 19.83 -12.25
N PRO A 590 -18.34 20.54 -13.40
CA PRO A 590 -17.50 21.72 -13.65
C PRO A 590 -17.68 22.86 -12.65
N SER A 591 -18.88 23.07 -12.09
CA SER A 591 -19.15 24.21 -11.20
C SER A 591 -18.37 24.15 -9.89
N TYR A 592 -17.87 22.96 -9.49
CA TYR A 592 -17.00 22.82 -8.32
C TYR A 592 -15.60 23.39 -8.54
N LEU A 593 -15.19 23.57 -9.80
CA LEU A 593 -13.90 24.15 -10.17
C LEU A 593 -14.06 25.60 -10.68
N GLU A 594 -15.18 25.89 -11.34
CA GLU A 594 -15.57 27.22 -11.83
C GLU A 594 -16.02 28.13 -10.67
N GLY A 595 -15.10 28.54 -9.80
CA GLY A 595 -15.42 29.41 -8.66
C GLY A 595 -14.53 29.25 -7.44
N ALA A 596 -13.68 28.20 -7.41
CA ALA A 596 -12.55 28.13 -6.49
C ALA A 596 -11.70 29.39 -6.72
N LYS A 597 -11.72 30.31 -5.73
CA LYS A 597 -11.24 31.69 -5.85
C LYS A 597 -9.91 31.76 -6.63
N LYS A 598 -9.84 32.71 -7.58
CA LYS A 598 -8.61 33.33 -8.10
C LYS A 598 -7.78 33.98 -6.95
N GLY A 599 -7.40 33.21 -5.95
CA GLY A 599 -6.71 33.65 -4.74
C GLY A 599 -5.24 33.26 -4.79
N PHE A 600 -4.38 34.25 -5.08
CA PHE A 600 -2.92 34.40 -4.92
C PHE A 600 -1.92 33.25 -5.19
N PHE A 601 -2.33 31.99 -5.29
CA PHE A 601 -1.50 30.87 -5.73
C PHE A 601 -2.37 29.97 -6.62
N GLN A 602 -1.98 29.83 -7.89
CA GLN A 602 -2.59 28.87 -8.80
C GLN A 602 -2.47 27.46 -8.19
N SER A 603 -3.53 26.90 -7.62
CA SER A 603 -3.58 25.44 -7.50
C SER A 603 -3.64 24.91 -8.93
N LYS A 604 -2.60 24.19 -9.33
CA LYS A 604 -2.54 23.57 -10.65
C LYS A 604 -3.73 22.59 -10.72
N GLN A 605 -4.60 22.72 -11.72
CA GLN A 605 -5.71 21.78 -11.89
C GLN A 605 -5.16 20.34 -11.88
N MET A 606 -5.76 19.47 -11.06
CA MET A 606 -5.30 18.09 -10.94
C MET A 606 -5.48 17.36 -12.28
N PRO A 607 -4.68 16.32 -12.57
CA PRO A 607 -4.78 15.59 -13.84
C PRO A 607 -6.20 15.09 -14.15
N MET A 608 -6.93 14.59 -13.14
CA MET A 608 -8.32 14.15 -13.29
C MET A 608 -9.29 15.31 -13.49
N ASP A 609 -9.03 16.48 -12.90
CA ASP A 609 -9.84 17.68 -13.12
C ASP A 609 -9.77 18.12 -14.58
N ARG A 610 -8.55 18.15 -15.13
CA ARG A 610 -8.33 18.46 -16.55
C ARG A 610 -9.05 17.48 -17.46
N TYR A 611 -8.97 16.18 -17.14
CA TYR A 611 -9.64 15.12 -17.88
C TYR A 611 -11.16 15.32 -17.94
N PHE A 612 -11.84 15.42 -16.80
CA PHE A 612 -13.30 15.47 -16.83
C PHE A 612 -13.81 16.81 -17.39
N MET A 613 -13.10 17.91 -17.13
CA MET A 613 -13.44 19.22 -17.69
C MET A 613 -13.38 19.20 -19.23
N ARG A 614 -12.33 18.60 -19.79
CA ARG A 614 -12.19 18.40 -21.24
C ARG A 614 -13.32 17.56 -21.80
N LYS A 615 -13.66 16.44 -21.16
CA LYS A 615 -14.75 15.56 -21.59
C LYS A 615 -16.10 16.29 -21.59
N VAL A 616 -16.44 16.98 -20.50
CA VAL A 616 -17.69 17.74 -20.41
C VAL A 616 -17.74 18.88 -21.43
N ALA A 617 -16.62 19.58 -21.66
CA ALA A 617 -16.54 20.61 -22.69
C ALA A 617 -16.74 20.04 -24.11
N GLY A 618 -16.16 18.86 -24.38
CA GLY A 618 -16.36 18.13 -25.64
C GLY A 618 -17.82 17.73 -25.87
N ILE A 619 -18.49 17.23 -24.83
CA ILE A 619 -19.92 16.86 -24.88
C ILE A 619 -20.78 18.11 -25.13
N LYS A 620 -20.53 19.21 -24.43
CA LYS A 620 -21.22 20.49 -24.66
C LYS A 620 -21.05 20.99 -26.10
N LYS A 621 -19.84 20.86 -26.65
CA LYS A 621 -19.55 21.21 -28.06
C LYS A 621 -20.31 20.32 -29.03
N MET A 622 -20.41 19.02 -28.75
CA MET A 622 -21.18 18.09 -29.57
C MET A 622 -22.67 18.43 -29.54
N HIS A 623 -23.24 18.65 -28.36
CA HIS A 623 -24.64 19.05 -28.19
C HIS A 623 -24.96 20.39 -28.89
N ALA A 624 -24.01 21.33 -28.93
CA ALA A 624 -24.19 22.57 -29.70
C ALA A 624 -24.35 22.32 -31.22
N ASN A 625 -23.82 21.23 -31.76
CA ASN A 625 -24.01 20.82 -33.16
C ASN A 625 -25.35 20.08 -33.37
N TYR A 626 -25.97 19.58 -32.30
CA TYR A 626 -27.21 18.80 -32.33
C TYR A 626 -28.18 19.29 -31.24
N PRO A 627 -28.68 20.54 -31.33
CA PRO A 627 -29.44 21.17 -30.25
C PRO A 627 -30.82 20.52 -29.98
N ASP A 628 -31.32 19.69 -30.90
CA ASP A 628 -32.57 18.95 -30.76
C ASP A 628 -32.42 17.63 -29.99
N LEU A 629 -31.17 17.21 -29.72
CA LEU A 629 -30.87 16.00 -28.95
C LEU A 629 -30.63 16.34 -27.49
N ASP A 630 -30.99 15.41 -26.61
CA ASP A 630 -30.63 15.50 -25.21
C ASP A 630 -29.11 15.41 -25.02
N LEU A 631 -28.59 15.99 -23.94
CA LEU A 631 -27.15 16.04 -23.69
C LEU A 631 -26.55 14.64 -23.54
N VAL A 632 -27.29 13.71 -22.92
CA VAL A 632 -26.87 12.31 -22.75
C VAL A 632 -26.74 11.56 -24.08
N ASP A 633 -27.56 11.89 -25.08
CA ASP A 633 -27.50 11.28 -26.41
C ASP A 633 -26.32 11.83 -27.24
N CYS A 634 -25.73 12.93 -26.79
CA CYS A 634 -24.53 13.51 -27.39
C CYS A 634 -23.21 12.90 -26.86
N VAL A 635 -23.31 11.99 -25.89
CA VAL A 635 -22.14 11.28 -25.34
C VAL A 635 -21.80 10.09 -26.22
N GLY A 636 -20.56 10.05 -26.70
CA GLY A 636 -20.00 8.93 -27.46
C GLY A 636 -19.61 7.75 -26.56
N THR A 637 -18.39 7.25 -26.68
CA THR A 637 -17.86 6.12 -25.89
C THR A 637 -18.11 6.27 -24.38
N SER A 638 -18.29 5.14 -23.69
CA SER A 638 -18.62 5.10 -22.26
C SER A 638 -17.57 5.79 -21.38
N LEU A 639 -18.00 6.85 -20.70
CA LEU A 639 -17.18 7.60 -19.73
C LEU A 639 -16.87 6.77 -18.49
N ALA A 640 -17.78 5.88 -18.08
CA ALA A 640 -17.57 4.98 -16.95
C ALA A 640 -16.45 3.97 -17.24
N HIS A 641 -16.39 3.44 -18.47
CA HIS A 641 -15.34 2.49 -18.84
C HIS A 641 -13.96 3.14 -19.03
N GLU A 642 -13.89 4.42 -19.38
CA GLU A 642 -12.63 5.17 -19.29
C GLU A 642 -12.12 5.27 -17.84
N LEU A 643 -13.03 5.55 -16.89
CA LEU A 643 -12.71 5.56 -15.46
C LEU A 643 -12.33 4.16 -14.96
N CYS A 644 -12.98 3.10 -15.45
CA CYS A 644 -12.61 1.71 -15.18
C CYS A 644 -11.14 1.45 -15.53
N TYR A 645 -10.65 1.94 -16.67
CA TYR A 645 -9.23 1.83 -17.01
C TYR A 645 -8.34 2.52 -15.97
N PHE A 646 -8.70 3.75 -15.57
CA PHE A 646 -7.97 4.51 -14.55
C PHE A 646 -8.08 3.95 -13.14
N TRP A 647 -8.81 2.87 -12.88
CA TRP A 647 -8.77 2.21 -11.57
C TRP A 647 -8.55 0.71 -11.70
N ASN A 648 -7.94 0.29 -12.81
CA ASN A 648 -7.53 -1.09 -13.06
C ASN A 648 -8.70 -2.09 -13.00
N ALA A 649 -9.90 -1.67 -13.40
CA ALA A 649 -11.11 -2.47 -13.27
C ALA A 649 -11.09 -3.73 -14.16
N PHE A 650 -10.63 -3.60 -15.41
CA PHE A 650 -10.62 -4.71 -16.37
C PHE A 650 -9.81 -5.92 -15.87
N ASN A 651 -8.74 -5.67 -15.10
CA ASN A 651 -7.95 -6.74 -14.50
C ASN A 651 -8.63 -7.44 -13.31
N ARG A 652 -9.69 -6.83 -12.75
CA ARG A 652 -10.42 -7.29 -11.56
C ARG A 652 -11.80 -7.86 -11.88
N MET A 653 -12.37 -7.54 -13.04
CA MET A 653 -13.65 -8.08 -13.49
C MET A 653 -13.54 -9.58 -13.79
N ASP A 654 -14.58 -10.32 -13.41
CA ASP A 654 -14.79 -11.69 -13.87
C ASP A 654 -15.30 -11.72 -15.33
N ALA A 655 -15.47 -12.93 -15.88
CA ALA A 655 -15.88 -13.10 -17.27
C ALA A 655 -17.25 -12.48 -17.56
N GLU A 656 -18.23 -12.62 -16.65
CA GLU A 656 -19.57 -12.06 -16.82
C GLU A 656 -19.54 -10.53 -16.92
N ASN A 657 -18.81 -9.88 -16.00
CA ASN A 657 -18.69 -8.43 -16.01
C ASN A 657 -17.88 -7.93 -17.23
N LEU A 658 -16.86 -8.67 -17.68
CA LEU A 658 -16.12 -8.34 -18.90
C LEU A 658 -17.01 -8.42 -20.14
N GLU A 659 -17.84 -9.46 -20.26
CA GLU A 659 -18.79 -9.59 -21.38
C GLU A 659 -19.83 -8.46 -21.39
N LEU A 660 -20.33 -8.08 -20.22
CA LEU A 660 -21.24 -6.93 -20.10
C LEU A 660 -20.54 -5.62 -20.49
N SER A 661 -19.30 -5.39 -20.04
CA SER A 661 -18.50 -4.24 -20.45
C SER A 661 -18.29 -4.20 -21.97
N LEU A 662 -17.99 -5.34 -22.60
CA LEU A 662 -17.82 -5.45 -24.06
C LEU A 662 -19.10 -5.03 -24.81
N LYS A 663 -20.26 -5.47 -24.31
CA LYS A 663 -21.59 -5.12 -24.85
C LYS A 663 -21.89 -3.63 -24.68
N LEU A 664 -21.67 -3.06 -23.50
CA LEU A 664 -21.94 -1.64 -23.22
C LEU A 664 -21.03 -0.71 -24.02
N LEU A 665 -19.77 -1.07 -24.24
CA LEU A 665 -18.85 -0.33 -25.11
C LEU A 665 -19.34 -0.25 -26.56
N GLY A 666 -20.11 -1.25 -27.02
CA GLY A 666 -20.73 -1.27 -28.34
C GLY A 666 -21.91 -0.30 -28.52
N TYR A 667 -22.41 0.35 -27.47
CA TYR A 667 -23.60 1.21 -27.51
C TYR A 667 -23.52 2.34 -28.54
N SER A 668 -22.38 3.02 -28.58
CA SER A 668 -22.15 4.17 -29.48
C SER A 668 -21.44 3.80 -30.78
N ALA A 669 -21.25 2.51 -31.04
CA ALA A 669 -20.49 2.03 -32.19
C ALA A 669 -21.28 2.18 -33.50
N ASP A 670 -20.60 2.56 -34.59
CA ASP A 670 -21.24 2.56 -35.91
C ASP A 670 -21.71 1.14 -36.30
N VAL A 671 -22.79 1.07 -37.09
CA VAL A 671 -23.36 -0.19 -37.59
C VAL A 671 -22.32 -0.95 -38.42
N GLY A 672 -22.19 -2.26 -38.18
CA GLY A 672 -21.24 -3.13 -38.89
C GLY A 672 -19.78 -2.98 -38.46
N SER A 673 -19.50 -2.16 -37.43
CA SER A 673 -18.17 -2.09 -36.81
C SER A 673 -17.97 -3.24 -35.80
N GLU A 674 -16.71 -3.62 -35.54
CA GLU A 674 -16.41 -4.76 -34.64
C GLU A 674 -17.01 -4.51 -33.26
N TYR A 675 -17.66 -5.54 -32.71
CA TYR A 675 -18.35 -5.48 -31.41
C TYR A 675 -19.38 -4.34 -31.28
N SER A 676 -19.99 -3.91 -32.39
CA SER A 676 -21.15 -3.02 -32.36
C SER A 676 -22.41 -3.78 -31.95
N ILE A 677 -23.21 -3.17 -31.07
CA ILE A 677 -24.56 -3.69 -30.79
C ILE A 677 -25.62 -3.06 -31.72
N ASN A 678 -25.22 -2.08 -32.53
CA ASN A 678 -26.10 -1.42 -33.48
C ASN A 678 -26.11 -2.20 -34.80
N THR A 679 -27.31 -2.48 -35.29
CA THR A 679 -27.59 -3.17 -36.55
C THR A 679 -28.29 -2.22 -37.52
N GLU A 680 -28.53 -2.66 -38.76
CA GLU A 680 -29.36 -1.90 -39.70
C GLU A 680 -30.81 -1.74 -39.20
N GLU A 681 -31.29 -2.63 -38.34
CA GLU A 681 -32.65 -2.63 -37.79
C GLU A 681 -32.74 -1.87 -36.45
N THR A 682 -31.68 -1.90 -35.65
CA THR A 682 -31.64 -1.34 -34.30
C THR A 682 -30.44 -0.42 -34.12
N ASN A 683 -30.68 0.87 -33.89
CA ASN A 683 -29.62 1.83 -33.60
C ASN A 683 -29.94 2.63 -32.34
N TYR A 684 -29.09 2.46 -31.32
CA TYR A 684 -29.21 3.16 -30.05
C TYR A 684 -28.51 4.53 -30.08
N ALA A 685 -27.44 4.67 -30.86
CA ALA A 685 -26.68 5.91 -31.00
C ALA A 685 -27.39 6.89 -31.94
N LYS A 686 -27.68 8.10 -31.45
CA LYS A 686 -28.34 9.15 -32.26
C LYS A 686 -27.37 9.98 -33.11
N ILE A 687 -26.07 9.85 -32.84
CA ILE A 687 -25.01 10.58 -33.54
C ILE A 687 -24.04 9.55 -34.11
N LYS A 688 -23.54 9.83 -35.32
CA LYS A 688 -22.50 9.02 -35.96
C LYS A 688 -21.22 9.02 -35.13
N GLU A 689 -20.61 7.85 -34.97
CA GLU A 689 -19.35 7.70 -34.24
C GLU A 689 -18.22 8.46 -34.96
N THR A 690 -17.49 9.30 -34.22
CA THR A 690 -16.29 9.94 -34.76
C THR A 690 -15.10 8.98 -34.75
N GLU A 691 -14.09 9.25 -35.58
CA GLU A 691 -12.86 8.45 -35.58
C GLU A 691 -12.23 8.38 -34.17
N GLN A 692 -12.20 9.50 -33.44
CA GLN A 692 -11.68 9.56 -32.08
C GLN A 692 -12.47 8.69 -31.11
N GLN A 693 -13.81 8.71 -31.18
CA GLN A 693 -14.68 7.90 -30.34
C GLN A 693 -14.48 6.41 -30.62
N SER A 694 -14.41 6.03 -31.90
CA SER A 694 -14.14 4.65 -32.29
C SER A 694 -12.77 4.16 -31.83
N MET A 695 -11.71 4.97 -31.94
CA MET A 695 -10.37 4.62 -31.43
C MET A 695 -10.41 4.31 -29.92
N LEU A 696 -11.05 5.18 -29.14
CA LEU A 696 -11.18 5.00 -27.71
C LEU A 696 -12.02 3.77 -27.35
N ARG A 697 -13.13 3.55 -28.07
CA ARG A 697 -13.98 2.37 -27.89
C ARG A 697 -13.19 1.09 -28.17
N TYR A 698 -12.52 1.01 -29.33
CA TYR A 698 -11.73 -0.16 -29.69
C TYR A 698 -10.62 -0.42 -28.69
N PHE A 699 -9.93 0.63 -28.21
CA PHE A 699 -8.95 0.48 -27.16
C PHE A 699 -9.56 -0.21 -25.93
N LEU A 700 -10.66 0.28 -25.38
CA LEU A 700 -11.31 -0.33 -24.22
C LEU A 700 -11.82 -1.75 -24.51
N GLN A 701 -12.39 -2.01 -25.70
CA GLN A 701 -12.84 -3.35 -26.10
C GLN A 701 -11.65 -4.33 -26.17
N THR A 702 -10.50 -3.91 -26.68
CA THR A 702 -9.31 -4.77 -26.74
C THR A 702 -8.82 -5.17 -25.36
N LEU A 703 -8.88 -4.27 -24.37
CA LEU A 703 -8.57 -4.60 -22.98
C LEU A 703 -9.50 -5.70 -22.46
N THR A 704 -10.79 -5.58 -22.72
CA THR A 704 -11.77 -6.60 -22.38
C THR A 704 -11.47 -7.94 -23.05
N LEU A 705 -11.16 -7.94 -24.36
CA LEU A 705 -10.79 -9.15 -25.11
C LEU A 705 -9.53 -9.81 -24.57
N ARG A 706 -8.52 -9.01 -24.18
CA ARG A 706 -7.29 -9.51 -23.53
C ARG A 706 -7.61 -10.29 -22.26
N ARG A 707 -8.53 -9.78 -21.45
CA ARG A 707 -8.92 -10.39 -20.18
C ARG A 707 -9.87 -11.59 -20.33
N LEU A 708 -10.63 -11.64 -21.42
CA LEU A 708 -11.40 -12.82 -21.84
C LEU A 708 -10.54 -13.91 -22.50
N GLY A 709 -9.20 -13.74 -22.56
CA GLY A 709 -8.29 -14.69 -23.21
C GLY A 709 -8.26 -14.61 -24.74
N LYS A 710 -9.03 -13.71 -25.35
CA LYS A 710 -9.06 -13.47 -26.81
C LYS A 710 -7.93 -12.52 -27.25
N VAL A 711 -6.70 -12.85 -26.84
CA VAL A 711 -5.52 -11.98 -26.98
C VAL A 711 -5.17 -11.70 -28.45
N ALA A 712 -5.22 -12.72 -29.32
CA ALA A 712 -4.91 -12.58 -30.74
C ALA A 712 -5.88 -11.64 -31.45
N GLU A 713 -7.17 -11.80 -31.20
CA GLU A 713 -8.23 -10.95 -31.74
C GLU A 713 -8.10 -9.51 -31.24
N GLY A 714 -7.89 -9.32 -29.94
CA GLY A 714 -7.63 -8.01 -29.36
C GLY A 714 -6.38 -7.34 -29.96
N THR A 715 -5.33 -8.10 -30.28
CA THR A 715 -4.13 -7.58 -30.93
C THR A 715 -4.44 -7.04 -32.33
N ILE A 716 -5.22 -7.78 -33.13
CA ILE A 716 -5.62 -7.37 -34.49
C ILE A 716 -6.42 -6.06 -34.42
N ILE A 717 -7.41 -5.98 -33.54
CA ILE A 717 -8.27 -4.79 -33.40
C ILE A 717 -7.44 -3.59 -32.93
N LEU A 718 -6.56 -3.78 -31.94
CA LEU A 718 -5.68 -2.73 -31.42
C LEU A 718 -4.75 -2.19 -32.51
N ASP A 719 -4.08 -3.09 -33.24
CA ASP A 719 -3.17 -2.71 -34.32
C ASP A 719 -3.91 -1.98 -35.45
N GLN A 720 -5.05 -2.50 -35.89
CA GLN A 720 -5.76 -1.99 -37.06
C GLN A 720 -6.49 -0.67 -36.80
N TYR A 721 -7.20 -0.56 -35.67
CA TYR A 721 -8.14 0.54 -35.46
C TYR A 721 -7.61 1.62 -34.52
N VAL A 722 -6.57 1.34 -33.74
CA VAL A 722 -6.03 2.29 -32.73
C VAL A 722 -4.60 2.70 -33.04
N ILE A 723 -3.73 1.81 -33.51
CA ILE A 723 -2.30 2.10 -33.69
C ILE A 723 -1.95 2.48 -35.13
N ASN A 724 -2.20 1.59 -36.09
CA ASN A 724 -1.78 1.74 -37.48
C ASN A 724 -2.48 2.93 -38.15
N ASP A 725 -1.72 3.79 -38.82
CA ASP A 725 -2.18 5.03 -39.46
C ASP A 725 -2.90 6.04 -38.52
N LYS A 726 -2.98 5.74 -37.21
CA LYS A 726 -3.66 6.57 -36.21
C LYS A 726 -2.70 7.18 -35.19
N ILE A 727 -1.79 6.37 -34.64
CA ILE A 727 -0.75 6.75 -33.67
C ILE A 727 0.63 6.62 -34.33
N LEU A 728 0.84 5.55 -35.09
CA LEU A 728 2.09 5.27 -35.81
C LEU A 728 1.79 5.04 -37.29
N ILE A 729 2.61 5.64 -38.15
CA ILE A 729 2.63 5.34 -39.58
C ILE A 729 3.90 4.53 -39.84
N PHE A 730 3.72 3.26 -40.22
CA PHE A 730 4.80 2.33 -40.52
C PHE A 730 5.26 2.50 -41.97
N GLU A 731 6.57 2.65 -42.15
CA GLU A 731 7.21 2.85 -43.46
C GLU A 731 7.75 1.51 -43.95
N VAL A 732 7.23 1.01 -45.08
CA VAL A 732 7.79 -0.14 -45.78
C VAL A 732 8.52 0.35 -47.01
N THR A 733 9.77 -0.05 -47.16
CA THR A 733 10.53 0.14 -48.38
C THR A 733 10.22 -1.00 -49.34
N ASP A 734 9.49 -0.72 -50.42
CA ASP A 734 9.34 -1.69 -51.51
C ASP A 734 10.68 -1.89 -52.22
N SER A 735 10.84 -3.04 -52.89
CA SER A 735 12.03 -3.43 -53.68
C SER A 735 12.45 -2.43 -54.78
N ALA A 736 11.63 -1.42 -55.05
CA ALA A 736 11.87 -0.34 -56.01
C ALA A 736 12.24 1.02 -55.36
N GLY A 737 12.46 1.07 -54.04
CA GLY A 737 12.86 2.29 -53.32
C GLY A 737 11.72 3.29 -53.06
N GLY A 738 10.47 2.92 -53.28
CA GLY A 738 9.30 3.71 -52.89
C GLY A 738 8.88 3.37 -51.46
N ALA A 739 8.62 4.41 -50.65
CA ALA A 739 8.00 4.24 -49.33
C ALA A 739 6.50 3.99 -49.51
N SER A 740 6.01 2.81 -49.12
CA SER A 740 4.58 2.49 -49.06
C SER A 740 4.16 2.22 -47.60
N SER A 741 2.93 2.55 -47.23
CA SER A 741 2.40 2.30 -45.88
C SER A 741 1.80 0.89 -45.78
N ILE A 742 1.94 0.23 -44.62
CA ILE A 742 1.30 -1.07 -44.36
C ILE A 742 -0.23 -0.87 -44.33
N LYS A 743 -0.91 -1.24 -45.41
CA LYS A 743 -2.39 -1.21 -45.49
C LYS A 743 -3.05 -2.57 -45.25
N SER A 744 -2.30 -3.60 -44.89
CA SER A 744 -2.83 -4.97 -44.75
C SER A 744 -3.72 -5.10 -43.51
N LYS A 745 -4.99 -5.51 -43.72
CA LYS A 745 -6.01 -5.73 -42.67
C LYS A 745 -5.80 -7.01 -41.84
N SER A 746 -4.79 -7.85 -42.15
CA SER A 746 -4.65 -9.19 -41.58
C SER A 746 -3.28 -9.46 -40.93
N GLN A 747 -2.43 -8.44 -40.78
CA GLN A 747 -1.06 -8.61 -40.31
C GLN A 747 -0.84 -7.86 -38.99
N THR A 748 -0.37 -8.57 -37.97
CA THR A 748 0.07 -7.99 -36.70
C THR A 748 1.30 -7.11 -36.92
N LEU A 749 1.32 -5.93 -36.32
CA LEU A 749 2.44 -5.00 -36.43
C LEU A 749 3.68 -5.54 -35.70
N ASN A 750 4.86 -5.29 -36.27
CA ASN A 750 6.15 -5.57 -35.65
C ASN A 750 6.81 -4.23 -35.25
N SER A 751 7.28 -4.10 -34.01
CA SER A 751 7.88 -2.87 -33.49
C SER A 751 9.16 -2.45 -34.23
N SER A 752 9.90 -3.39 -34.81
CA SER A 752 11.19 -3.11 -35.46
C SER A 752 11.05 -2.41 -36.81
N ILE A 753 9.83 -2.33 -37.37
CA ILE A 753 9.56 -1.59 -38.59
C ILE A 753 9.67 -0.09 -38.30
N PRO A 754 10.46 0.68 -39.10
CA PRO A 754 10.54 2.13 -38.96
C PRO A 754 9.16 2.77 -38.99
N SER A 755 8.89 3.66 -38.02
CA SER A 755 7.59 4.28 -37.86
C SER A 755 7.71 5.73 -37.43
N ARG A 756 6.83 6.59 -37.94
CA ARG A 756 6.70 7.99 -37.53
C ARG A 756 5.44 8.22 -36.69
N TYR A 757 5.53 9.09 -35.70
CA TYR A 757 4.42 9.43 -34.82
C TYR A 757 3.39 10.34 -35.49
N VAL A 758 2.11 10.05 -35.25
CA VAL A 758 0.99 10.95 -35.54
C VAL A 758 0.60 11.65 -34.24
N LYS A 759 0.89 12.95 -34.13
CA LYS A 759 0.56 13.73 -32.94
C LYS A 759 -0.93 14.06 -32.92
N ARG A 760 -1.66 13.47 -31.97
CA ARG A 760 -3.08 13.75 -31.72
C ARG A 760 -3.30 14.41 -30.36
N THR A 761 -4.39 15.18 -30.24
CA THR A 761 -4.69 15.98 -29.04
C THR A 761 -6.08 15.71 -28.45
N ASP A 762 -6.91 14.89 -29.10
CA ASP A 762 -8.31 14.70 -28.70
C ASP A 762 -8.42 14.01 -27.33
N ASP A 763 -7.84 12.82 -27.19
CA ASP A 763 -7.65 12.10 -25.91
C ASP A 763 -6.16 11.85 -25.64
N PRO A 764 -5.43 12.83 -25.07
CA PRO A 764 -3.97 12.78 -24.96
C PRO A 764 -3.41 11.58 -24.19
N TRP A 765 -4.18 11.05 -23.24
CA TRP A 765 -3.79 9.88 -22.44
C TRP A 765 -3.83 8.59 -23.26
N LEU A 766 -4.72 8.47 -24.24
CA LEU A 766 -4.99 7.23 -24.98
C LEU A 766 -3.77 6.75 -25.77
N TYR A 767 -3.09 7.65 -26.48
CA TYR A 767 -2.09 7.27 -27.48
C TYR A 767 -0.83 6.60 -26.89
N PRO A 768 -0.13 7.18 -25.90
CA PRO A 768 0.98 6.50 -25.24
C PRO A 768 0.53 5.25 -24.48
N THR A 769 -0.68 5.26 -23.94
CA THR A 769 -1.27 4.12 -23.23
C THR A 769 -1.54 2.94 -24.16
N ALA A 770 -2.05 3.18 -25.37
CA ALA A 770 -2.27 2.14 -26.37
C ALA A 770 -0.97 1.44 -26.79
N LEU A 771 0.14 2.18 -26.87
CA LEU A 771 1.47 1.62 -27.14
C LEU A 771 1.99 0.80 -25.95
N TYR A 772 1.75 1.24 -24.71
CA TYR A 772 2.06 0.47 -23.51
C TYR A 772 1.27 -0.85 -23.47
N GLU A 773 -0.04 -0.80 -23.68
CA GLU A 773 -0.89 -2.00 -23.70
C GLU A 773 -0.49 -2.95 -24.84
N ARG A 774 -0.08 -2.42 -26.00
CA ARG A 774 0.44 -3.25 -27.10
C ARG A 774 1.70 -4.03 -26.71
N ALA A 775 2.54 -3.48 -25.83
CA ALA A 775 3.66 -4.21 -25.24
C ALA A 775 3.18 -5.39 -24.37
N ILE A 776 2.09 -5.21 -23.61
CA ILE A 776 1.47 -6.29 -22.82
C ILE A 776 0.89 -7.38 -23.74
N PHE A 777 0.21 -7.00 -24.83
CA PHE A 777 -0.28 -7.98 -25.82
C PHE A 777 0.88 -8.78 -26.43
N CYS A 778 2.00 -8.13 -26.75
CA CYS A 778 3.21 -8.80 -27.22
C CYS A 778 3.74 -9.78 -26.17
N TRP A 779 3.82 -9.35 -24.91
CA TRP A 779 4.25 -10.21 -23.81
C TRP A 779 3.34 -11.43 -23.62
N LYS A 780 2.01 -11.25 -23.64
CA LYS A 780 1.05 -12.35 -23.49
C LYS A 780 1.08 -13.37 -24.62
N THR A 781 1.51 -12.97 -25.82
CA THR A 781 1.58 -13.86 -26.98
C THR A 781 2.94 -14.53 -27.14
N LYS A 782 4.04 -13.85 -26.77
CA LYS A 782 5.42 -14.32 -27.04
C LYS A 782 6.24 -14.63 -25.78
N GLY A 783 5.81 -14.17 -24.61
CA GLY A 783 6.56 -14.31 -23.37
C GLY A 783 8.02 -13.86 -23.51
N MET A 784 8.95 -14.69 -23.04
CA MET A 784 10.38 -14.45 -23.08
C MET A 784 10.94 -14.23 -24.48
N GLU A 785 10.40 -14.90 -25.50
CA GLU A 785 10.87 -14.75 -26.88
C GLU A 785 10.57 -13.35 -27.46
N GLY A 786 9.63 -12.62 -26.84
CA GLY A 786 9.19 -11.29 -27.28
C GLY A 786 9.86 -10.11 -26.57
N ILE A 787 10.86 -10.31 -25.70
CA ILE A 787 11.42 -9.25 -24.84
C ILE A 787 11.89 -8.03 -25.64
N ASP A 788 12.63 -8.24 -26.73
CA ASP A 788 13.15 -7.15 -27.55
C ASP A 788 12.00 -6.32 -28.16
N GLU A 789 10.98 -7.01 -28.67
CA GLU A 789 9.79 -6.35 -29.24
C GLU A 789 9.00 -5.58 -28.16
N VAL A 790 8.85 -6.16 -26.97
CA VAL A 790 8.20 -5.51 -25.83
C VAL A 790 8.97 -4.24 -25.44
N LYS A 791 10.31 -4.31 -25.31
CA LYS A 791 11.16 -3.15 -25.00
C LYS A 791 11.01 -2.05 -26.06
N GLU A 792 10.95 -2.42 -27.33
CA GLU A 792 10.72 -1.46 -28.41
C GLU A 792 9.33 -0.79 -28.31
N TRP A 793 8.26 -1.53 -28.01
CA TRP A 793 6.93 -0.96 -27.78
C TRP A 793 6.90 0.00 -26.58
N LEU A 794 7.51 -0.38 -25.46
CA LEU A 794 7.64 0.47 -24.28
C LEU A 794 8.43 1.75 -24.59
N GLN A 795 9.50 1.65 -25.38
CA GLN A 795 10.28 2.79 -25.83
C GLN A 795 9.47 3.69 -26.76
N LYS A 796 8.62 3.13 -27.64
CA LYS A 796 7.69 3.93 -28.46
C LYS A 796 6.65 4.64 -27.61
N ALA A 797 6.10 3.98 -26.59
CA ALA A 797 5.17 4.59 -25.64
C ALA A 797 5.81 5.77 -24.89
N LEU A 798 7.03 5.60 -24.39
CA LEU A 798 7.78 6.63 -23.67
C LEU A 798 8.10 7.85 -24.54
N ASN A 799 8.46 7.63 -25.81
CA ASN A 799 8.86 8.70 -26.72
C ASN A 799 7.67 9.39 -27.42
N TYR A 800 6.43 8.96 -27.15
CA TYR A 800 5.27 9.55 -27.79
C TYR A 800 5.06 11.02 -27.41
N ALA A 801 5.20 11.40 -26.13
CA ALA A 801 5.11 12.81 -25.69
C ALA A 801 5.69 12.99 -24.28
N ASP A 802 6.31 14.14 -24.02
CA ASP A 802 6.94 14.45 -22.71
C ASP A 802 5.93 14.73 -21.59
N ASP A 803 4.83 15.43 -21.91
CA ASP A 803 3.74 15.71 -20.96
C ASP A 803 2.38 15.68 -21.66
N TYR A 804 1.42 15.06 -20.99
CA TYR A 804 0.05 14.86 -21.44
C TYR A 804 -0.85 14.55 -20.25
N GLU A 805 -2.16 14.49 -20.49
CA GLU A 805 -3.14 14.16 -19.45
C GLU A 805 -2.83 12.78 -18.87
N LEU A 806 -2.67 12.67 -17.55
CA LEU A 806 -2.30 11.41 -16.87
C LEU A 806 -0.93 10.82 -17.29
N SER A 807 -0.02 11.67 -17.79
CA SER A 807 1.36 11.29 -18.17
C SER A 807 2.12 10.59 -17.04
N ALA A 808 2.01 11.10 -15.82
CA ALA A 808 2.66 10.52 -14.64
C ALA A 808 2.28 9.05 -14.41
N ARG A 809 1.01 8.69 -14.62
CA ARG A 809 0.51 7.33 -14.43
C ARG A 809 1.06 6.38 -15.49
N THR A 810 0.89 6.74 -16.75
CA THR A 810 1.35 5.93 -17.88
C THR A 810 2.88 5.76 -17.83
N GLY A 811 3.60 6.84 -17.51
CA GLY A 811 5.06 6.80 -17.35
C GLY A 811 5.53 5.91 -16.20
N MET A 812 4.79 5.85 -15.09
CA MET A 812 5.06 4.91 -14.00
C MET A 812 4.90 3.45 -14.46
N HIS A 813 3.82 3.12 -15.18
CA HIS A 813 3.61 1.77 -15.71
C HIS A 813 4.70 1.37 -16.71
N ILE A 814 5.03 2.24 -17.67
CA ILE A 814 6.11 2.00 -18.64
C ILE A 814 7.43 1.75 -17.91
N LYS A 815 7.78 2.60 -16.93
CA LYS A 815 9.01 2.44 -16.16
C LYS A 815 9.02 1.12 -15.38
N ALA A 816 7.92 0.79 -14.70
CA ALA A 816 7.82 -0.44 -13.93
C ALA A 816 8.00 -1.69 -14.82
N ALA A 817 7.46 -1.66 -16.05
CA ALA A 817 7.66 -2.72 -17.03
C ALA A 817 9.11 -2.77 -17.56
N MET A 818 9.71 -1.62 -17.90
CA MET A 818 11.12 -1.56 -18.35
C MET A 818 12.09 -2.05 -17.28
N ASP A 819 11.95 -1.59 -16.03
CA ASP A 819 12.80 -1.99 -14.90
C ASP A 819 12.79 -3.52 -14.68
N ARG A 820 11.67 -4.20 -15.01
CA ARG A 820 11.55 -5.66 -14.92
C ARG A 820 12.27 -6.38 -16.06
N LEU A 821 12.27 -5.80 -17.26
CA LEU A 821 12.87 -6.37 -18.46
C LEU A 821 14.37 -6.08 -18.59
N ASP A 822 14.90 -5.06 -17.91
CA ASP A 822 16.32 -4.69 -17.95
C ASP A 822 17.28 -5.80 -17.47
N GLY A 823 16.77 -6.83 -16.80
CA GLY A 823 17.54 -8.01 -16.39
C GLY A 823 17.67 -9.11 -17.45
N TYR A 824 17.05 -8.96 -18.62
CA TYR A 824 16.95 -10.00 -19.64
C TYR A 824 17.37 -9.52 -21.03
#